data_AF-A0A1U9QLP1-F1
#
_entry.id   AF-A0A1U9QLP1-F1
#
_cell.length_a   1.000
_cell.length_b   1.000
_cell.length_c   1.000
_cell.angle_alpha   90.00
_cell.angle_beta   90.00
_cell.angle_gamma   90.00
#
_symmetry.space_group_name_H-M   'P 1'
#
loop_
_entity.id
_entity.type
_entity.pdbx_description
1 polymer ?
#
loop_
_entity_poly.entity_id
_entity_poly.type
_entity_poly.pdbx_seq_one_letter_code
_entity_poly.pdbx_strand_id
1 'polypeptide(L)'
;MRSSDTSPLHGRDPLLRSLVPRLTGLTYDERSRTPREHHGDLPVVLVTGHHGMGRSAVLADLAAHYRGRLPLARVKVVPTESGGMPYAPDDGTAATASTLVGILAELVCALAPGLRRRFPVLTPGLFAVSGWERDNSEQRDATCLLHARLLRACRLADGDEDTLRHTWATAVEGRLKDPAGDGAGREWDGDRGDGAVTGAVVAEYAERYGPGPAREWYGRRFPPGADGQDPLPLLGEWFQQGGDYRDFAEQSLMAAFLHDIAASYGRLQRWNREPWPLVLLDDAHHAAGRTFLDLLLKNRALPERADHEELVVVATRLGELPEDDDGAIRRELVDVVRSSGWERRGRTPSAGLLAVPLAPLSRDDILPLLVPNRPARPLHPYLASAVHSLTGGHPAATTVLCAAVLDATERGVGVEPRGLLELTTKEGRAVTEVLLERLLPDRRQRDRLTLLSLARDSTAAEALAAHLRFQGPDQLPANSATDYLEDQQWQRLTSPDEPLVADMLLQTLLVHEARRTSRGLEDGRGWQEIHRFLRIHHAQRGESGEADALRHTLAAGNAETVVAALAEEFQSEQDEQAAGHWVLCLRYAATAPTPPTPPAGDWIDERTQVALGAHDGRYAELDEIERCVNRLLHALWHVSQPHTEPDPDMCKAVGEELAFLSPRHRSWHAVLGQAARSWPVAARKKRPLPIPGE
;
A
#
# COMPACT_ATOMS: atom_id res chain seq x y z
N MET A 1 1.54 22.62 -28.04
CA MET A 1 1.35 21.16 -27.95
C MET A 1 1.47 20.75 -26.49
N ARG A 2 0.34 20.60 -25.79
CA ARG A 2 0.27 19.97 -24.47
C ARG A 2 -0.18 18.53 -24.72
N SER A 3 0.71 17.58 -24.50
CA SER A 3 0.47 16.15 -24.64
C SER A 3 1.23 15.45 -23.53
N SER A 4 0.58 15.33 -22.40
CA SER A 4 0.76 14.21 -21.47
C SER A 4 -0.56 14.10 -20.70
N ASP A 5 -1.37 13.12 -21.08
CA ASP A 5 -2.60 12.66 -20.42
C ASP A 5 -2.27 12.07 -19.05
N THR A 6 -1.74 12.89 -18.14
CA THR A 6 -1.69 12.54 -16.72
C THR A 6 -2.89 13.18 -16.07
N SER A 7 -3.93 12.39 -15.81
CA SER A 7 -5.06 12.82 -14.99
C SER A 7 -4.54 13.47 -13.70
N PRO A 8 -5.04 14.65 -13.32
CA PRO A 8 -4.54 15.36 -12.15
C PRO A 8 -4.65 14.49 -10.89
N LEU A 9 -3.60 14.49 -10.07
CA LEU A 9 -3.61 13.81 -8.78
C LEU A 9 -4.40 14.61 -7.75
N HIS A 10 -5.70 14.36 -7.71
CA HIS A 10 -6.63 15.03 -6.79
C HIS A 10 -6.22 14.86 -5.33
N GLY A 11 -6.33 15.95 -4.56
CA GLY A 11 -6.01 15.97 -3.14
C GLY A 11 -4.53 15.75 -2.81
N ARG A 12 -3.59 15.93 -3.76
CA ARG A 12 -2.13 15.78 -3.54
C ARG A 12 -1.32 17.06 -3.76
N ASP A 13 -1.98 18.15 -4.15
CA ASP A 13 -1.36 19.45 -4.44
C ASP A 13 -0.49 20.04 -3.31
N PRO A 14 -0.81 19.89 -2.01
CA PRO A 14 0.07 20.44 -0.97
C PRO A 14 1.50 19.89 -1.01
N LEU A 15 1.66 18.61 -1.38
CA LEU A 15 2.97 18.00 -1.54
C LEU A 15 3.62 18.43 -2.86
N LEU A 16 2.87 18.32 -3.96
CA LEU A 16 3.36 18.52 -5.33
C LEU A 16 3.68 19.99 -5.63
N ARG A 17 2.75 20.90 -5.30
CA ARG A 17 2.78 22.32 -5.69
C ARG A 17 3.29 23.25 -4.59
N SER A 18 3.40 22.78 -3.36
CA SER A 18 3.85 23.61 -2.22
C SER A 18 5.14 23.10 -1.57
N LEU A 19 5.16 21.89 -1.00
CA LEU A 19 6.31 21.38 -0.24
C LEU A 19 7.55 21.13 -1.12
N VAL A 20 7.45 20.28 -2.15
CA VAL A 20 8.61 19.91 -2.99
C VAL A 20 9.24 21.12 -3.71
N PRO A 21 8.47 22.10 -4.22
CA PRO A 21 9.04 23.33 -4.77
C PRO A 21 9.90 24.13 -3.79
N ARG A 22 9.52 24.19 -2.50
CA ARG A 22 10.32 24.88 -1.47
C ARG A 22 11.55 24.11 -1.01
N LEU A 23 11.57 22.79 -1.18
CA LEU A 23 12.74 21.96 -0.90
C LEU A 23 13.76 22.01 -2.04
N THR A 24 13.28 21.90 -3.29
CA THR A 24 14.14 21.92 -4.49
C THR A 24 14.56 23.32 -4.92
N GLY A 25 13.76 24.34 -4.58
CA GLY A 25 13.92 25.71 -5.07
C GLY A 25 13.39 25.93 -6.49
N LEU A 26 12.54 25.04 -7.00
CA LEU A 26 11.99 25.10 -8.36
C LEU A 26 10.48 24.82 -8.37
N THR A 27 9.71 25.68 -9.06
CA THR A 27 8.26 25.52 -9.18
C THR A 27 7.84 24.22 -9.87
N TYR A 28 6.67 23.71 -9.49
CA TYR A 28 6.17 22.43 -9.98
C TYR A 28 5.86 22.42 -11.50
N ASP A 29 5.20 23.44 -12.07
CA ASP A 29 4.85 23.42 -13.51
C ASP A 29 5.86 24.17 -14.41
N GLU A 30 6.71 25.01 -13.83
CA GLU A 30 7.51 25.99 -14.59
C GLU A 30 8.99 25.94 -14.21
N ARG A 31 9.87 26.48 -15.06
CA ARG A 31 11.30 26.64 -14.73
C ARG A 31 11.58 27.84 -13.80
N SER A 32 10.55 28.37 -13.15
CA SER A 32 10.67 29.51 -12.26
C SER A 32 11.22 29.07 -10.89
N ARG A 33 12.02 29.95 -10.27
CA ARG A 33 12.69 29.65 -9.00
C ARG A 33 11.78 29.98 -7.83
N THR A 34 11.83 29.13 -6.80
CA THR A 34 11.10 29.30 -5.55
C THR A 34 12.09 29.53 -4.41
N PRO A 35 11.79 30.41 -3.42
CA PRO A 35 12.57 30.50 -2.19
C PRO A 35 12.66 29.13 -1.50
N ARG A 36 13.86 28.81 -1.00
CA ARG A 36 14.10 27.57 -0.27
C ARG A 36 13.71 27.75 1.18
N GLU A 37 13.08 26.73 1.74
CA GLU A 37 12.71 26.72 3.16
C GLU A 37 13.90 26.34 4.04
N HIS A 38 14.74 25.41 3.59
CA HIS A 38 15.82 24.81 4.38
C HIS A 38 17.18 24.98 3.70
N HIS A 39 18.22 25.23 4.51
CA HIS A 39 19.61 25.40 4.06
C HIS A 39 20.55 24.63 5.00
N GLY A 40 21.48 23.85 4.45
CA GLY A 40 22.50 23.12 5.22
C GLY A 40 22.00 21.84 5.93
N ASP A 41 20.71 21.75 6.27
CA ASP A 41 20.08 20.55 6.77
C ASP A 41 18.67 20.40 6.18
N LEU A 42 18.45 19.32 5.42
CA LEU A 42 17.20 19.06 4.71
C LEU A 42 16.47 17.88 5.35
N PRO A 43 15.13 17.94 5.49
CA PRO A 43 14.36 16.77 5.87
C PRO A 43 14.38 15.73 4.75
N VAL A 44 14.31 14.47 5.13
CA VAL A 44 13.82 13.41 4.25
C VAL A 44 12.30 13.39 4.34
N VAL A 45 11.61 13.59 3.22
CA VAL A 45 10.15 13.56 3.19
C VAL A 45 9.70 12.12 3.00
N LEU A 46 9.06 11.54 4.00
CA LEU A 46 8.51 10.19 3.94
C LEU A 46 7.00 10.26 3.73
N VAL A 47 6.54 9.88 2.54
CA VAL A 47 5.13 9.80 2.17
C VAL A 47 4.58 8.43 2.56
N THR A 48 3.67 8.41 3.54
CA THR A 48 3.11 7.17 4.10
C THR A 48 1.68 6.94 3.61
N GLY A 49 1.23 5.67 3.65
CA GLY A 49 -0.13 5.29 3.27
C GLY A 49 -0.27 3.82 2.88
N HIS A 50 -1.48 3.31 3.00
CA HIS A 50 -1.83 1.93 2.62
C HIS A 50 -1.79 1.71 1.10
N HIS A 51 -2.05 0.49 0.65
CA HIS A 51 -2.14 0.14 -0.77
C HIS A 51 -3.12 1.08 -1.50
N GLY A 52 -2.78 1.52 -2.71
CA GLY A 52 -3.66 2.37 -3.52
C GLY A 52 -3.98 3.77 -2.98
N MET A 53 -3.26 4.26 -1.96
CA MET A 53 -3.35 5.66 -1.48
C MET A 53 -2.69 6.71 -2.40
N GLY A 54 -1.99 6.26 -3.45
CA GLY A 54 -1.36 7.12 -4.46
C GLY A 54 0.11 7.43 -4.25
N ARG A 55 0.82 6.69 -3.37
CA ARG A 55 2.25 6.86 -3.07
C ARG A 55 3.13 6.86 -4.32
N SER A 56 3.11 5.78 -5.09
CA SER A 56 3.88 5.66 -6.34
C SER A 56 3.42 6.64 -7.41
N ALA A 57 2.14 7.01 -7.42
CA ALA A 57 1.59 7.98 -8.36
C ALA A 57 2.14 9.40 -8.10
N VAL A 58 2.24 9.81 -6.83
CA VAL A 58 2.89 11.06 -6.42
C VAL A 58 4.34 11.11 -6.92
N LEU A 59 5.13 10.05 -6.72
CA LEU A 59 6.51 10.02 -7.22
C LEU A 59 6.57 10.02 -8.75
N ALA A 60 5.69 9.30 -9.43
CA ALA A 60 5.62 9.29 -10.89
C ALA A 60 5.32 10.69 -11.46
N ASP A 61 4.42 11.41 -10.81
CA ASP A 61 3.98 12.73 -11.21
C ASP A 61 5.05 13.81 -10.92
N LEU A 62 5.72 13.74 -9.76
CA LEU A 62 6.93 14.54 -9.49
C LEU A 62 8.01 14.26 -10.53
N ALA A 63 8.27 12.99 -10.85
CA ALA A 63 9.26 12.63 -11.86
C ALA A 63 8.90 13.20 -13.22
N ALA A 64 7.65 13.05 -13.66
CA ALA A 64 7.16 13.55 -14.94
C ALA A 64 7.34 15.07 -15.05
N HIS A 65 6.98 15.82 -14.01
CA HIS A 65 7.10 17.26 -14.03
C HIS A 65 8.56 17.71 -13.93
N TYR A 66 9.38 17.17 -13.01
CA TYR A 66 10.74 17.67 -12.78
C TYR A 66 11.80 17.16 -13.77
N ARG A 67 11.50 16.14 -14.57
CA ARG A 67 12.41 15.56 -15.57
C ARG A 67 12.94 16.64 -16.52
N GLY A 68 14.27 16.68 -16.69
CA GLY A 68 14.95 17.63 -17.57
C GLY A 68 14.96 19.08 -17.08
N ARG A 69 14.51 19.34 -15.83
CA ARG A 69 14.59 20.67 -15.19
C ARG A 69 15.56 20.73 -14.03
N LEU A 70 15.84 19.59 -13.39
CA LEU A 70 16.86 19.40 -12.36
C LEU A 70 17.43 17.97 -12.43
N PRO A 71 18.59 17.68 -11.81
CA PRO A 71 19.07 16.30 -11.69
C PRO A 71 18.10 15.47 -10.85
N LEU A 72 17.52 14.44 -11.45
CA LEU A 72 16.43 13.65 -10.88
C LEU A 72 16.78 12.16 -10.95
N ALA A 73 16.59 11.43 -9.86
CA ALA A 73 16.58 9.98 -9.86
C ALA A 73 15.27 9.43 -9.29
N ARG A 74 14.74 8.38 -9.91
CA ARG A 74 13.58 7.64 -9.41
C ARG A 74 13.92 6.15 -9.35
N VAL A 75 13.88 5.60 -8.15
CA VAL A 75 14.19 4.19 -7.88
C VAL A 75 13.03 3.57 -7.11
N LYS A 76 12.56 2.40 -7.55
CA LYS A 76 11.60 1.56 -6.84
C LYS A 76 12.34 0.42 -6.16
N VAL A 77 12.22 0.33 -4.84
CA VAL A 77 12.81 -0.78 -4.09
C VAL A 77 11.91 -2.00 -4.25
N VAL A 78 12.51 -3.18 -4.48
CA VAL A 78 11.80 -4.46 -4.59
C VAL A 78 12.34 -5.47 -3.58
N PRO A 79 11.54 -6.47 -3.14
CA PRO A 79 12.03 -7.53 -2.27
C PRO A 79 13.14 -8.37 -2.91
N THR A 80 14.09 -8.83 -2.10
CA THR A 80 15.26 -9.63 -2.54
C THR A 80 14.86 -10.96 -3.20
N GLU A 81 13.71 -11.54 -2.85
CA GLU A 81 13.22 -12.81 -3.39
C GLU A 81 12.73 -12.72 -4.85
N SER A 82 12.62 -11.50 -5.39
CA SER A 82 12.46 -11.31 -6.84
C SER A 82 13.80 -11.60 -7.52
N GLY A 83 14.10 -12.89 -7.74
CA GLY A 83 15.36 -13.43 -8.27
C GLY A 83 15.74 -13.03 -9.70
N GLY A 84 15.28 -11.88 -10.18
CA GLY A 84 15.79 -11.25 -11.39
C GLY A 84 16.08 -9.78 -11.09
N MET A 85 17.30 -9.33 -11.35
CA MET A 85 17.63 -7.90 -11.40
C MET A 85 16.68 -7.25 -12.42
N PRO A 86 15.66 -6.48 -12.00
CA PRO A 86 14.66 -6.06 -12.96
C PRO A 86 15.24 -4.90 -13.76
N TYR A 87 15.30 -5.12 -15.07
CA TYR A 87 15.75 -4.16 -16.06
C TYR A 87 14.71 -3.03 -16.16
N ALA A 88 15.13 -1.78 -16.07
CA ALA A 88 14.27 -0.67 -16.46
C ALA A 88 14.47 -0.38 -17.94
N PRO A 89 13.45 -0.55 -18.80
CA PRO A 89 13.51 -0.02 -20.15
C PRO A 89 13.61 1.51 -20.12
N ASP A 90 14.18 2.10 -21.19
CA ASP A 90 14.38 3.54 -21.40
C ASP A 90 13.06 4.33 -21.54
N ASP A 91 11.91 3.69 -21.31
CA ASP A 91 10.54 4.18 -21.52
C ASP A 91 10.01 5.07 -20.37
N GLY A 92 10.89 5.55 -19.49
CA GLY A 92 10.53 6.44 -18.39
C GLY A 92 9.90 5.75 -17.16
N THR A 93 9.96 4.42 -17.10
CA THR A 93 9.65 3.61 -15.90
C THR A 93 10.71 3.79 -14.81
N ALA A 94 10.35 3.60 -13.54
CA ALA A 94 11.31 3.71 -12.44
C ALA A 94 12.34 2.57 -12.50
N ALA A 95 13.61 2.89 -12.25
CA ALA A 95 14.65 1.88 -12.04
C ALA A 95 14.30 1.04 -10.81
N THR A 96 14.57 -0.27 -10.83
CA THR A 96 14.29 -1.17 -9.71
C THR A 96 15.55 -1.67 -9.05
N ALA A 97 15.55 -1.75 -7.71
CA ALA A 97 16.69 -2.25 -6.95
C ALA A 97 16.26 -3.05 -5.72
N SER A 98 16.95 -4.15 -5.43
CA SER A 98 16.73 -5.01 -4.26
C SER A 98 17.81 -4.89 -3.18
N THR A 99 18.93 -4.22 -3.49
CA THR A 99 20.08 -4.04 -2.58
C THR A 99 20.46 -2.57 -2.47
N LEU A 100 21.13 -2.19 -1.37
CA LEU A 100 21.65 -0.83 -1.19
C LEU A 100 22.60 -0.43 -2.34
N VAL A 101 23.50 -1.33 -2.74
CA VAL A 101 24.45 -1.10 -3.85
C VAL A 101 23.69 -0.84 -5.16
N GLY A 102 22.63 -1.62 -5.42
CA GLY A 102 21.76 -1.41 -6.57
C GLY A 102 21.07 -0.04 -6.54
N ILE A 103 20.54 0.38 -5.37
CA ILE A 103 19.95 1.72 -5.21
C ILE A 103 20.99 2.79 -5.54
N LEU A 104 22.16 2.76 -4.90
CA LEU A 104 23.21 3.75 -5.10
C LEU A 104 23.68 3.81 -6.56
N ALA A 105 23.82 2.66 -7.23
CA ALA A 105 24.21 2.62 -8.62
C ALA A 105 23.14 3.22 -9.55
N GLU A 106 21.85 2.94 -9.33
CA GLU A 106 20.77 3.58 -10.10
C GLU A 106 20.68 5.09 -9.85
N LEU A 107 20.94 5.53 -8.61
CA LEU A 107 21.04 6.96 -8.31
C LEU A 107 22.20 7.62 -9.09
N VAL A 108 23.36 6.98 -9.16
CA VAL A 108 24.49 7.47 -9.97
C VAL A 108 24.11 7.55 -11.43
N CYS A 109 23.54 6.48 -11.99
CA CYS A 109 23.13 6.42 -13.39
C CYS A 109 22.17 7.55 -13.77
N ALA A 110 21.22 7.87 -12.89
CA ALA A 110 20.22 8.90 -13.15
C ALA A 110 20.69 10.34 -12.85
N LEU A 111 21.51 10.54 -11.81
CA LEU A 111 21.95 11.89 -11.41
C LEU A 111 23.18 12.37 -12.18
N ALA A 112 24.15 11.49 -12.47
CA ALA A 112 25.42 11.88 -13.07
C ALA A 112 25.29 12.69 -14.38
N PRO A 113 24.37 12.38 -15.31
CA PRO A 113 24.22 13.15 -16.54
C PRO A 113 23.83 14.62 -16.33
N GLY A 114 23.12 14.92 -15.24
CA GLY A 114 22.65 16.26 -14.88
C GLY A 114 23.60 17.03 -13.96
N LEU A 115 24.59 16.37 -13.37
CA LEU A 115 25.57 16.97 -12.48
C LEU A 115 26.84 17.38 -13.24
N ARG A 116 27.50 18.47 -12.77
CA ARG A 116 28.75 18.95 -13.40
C ARG A 116 29.96 18.10 -13.04
N ARG A 117 30.05 17.69 -11.77
CA ARG A 117 31.04 16.71 -11.32
C ARG A 117 30.34 15.37 -11.26
N ARG A 118 31.10 14.33 -11.62
CA ARG A 118 30.64 12.94 -11.62
C ARG A 118 30.70 12.41 -10.17
N PHE A 119 30.76 11.10 -10.03
CA PHE A 119 30.94 10.40 -8.76
C PHE A 119 32.36 9.81 -8.62
N PRO A 120 33.41 10.66 -8.48
CA PRO A 120 34.80 10.21 -8.46
C PRO A 120 35.18 9.38 -7.22
N VAL A 121 34.44 9.48 -6.12
CA VAL A 121 34.69 8.69 -4.90
C VAL A 121 33.77 7.47 -4.88
N LEU A 122 32.47 7.65 -5.13
CA LEU A 122 31.50 6.58 -5.04
C LEU A 122 31.65 5.54 -6.15
N THR A 123 31.87 5.94 -7.41
CA THR A 123 31.93 4.96 -8.52
C THR A 123 33.01 3.90 -8.30
N PRO A 124 34.27 4.24 -7.96
CA PRO A 124 35.27 3.22 -7.62
C PRO A 124 34.88 2.33 -6.44
N GLY A 125 34.20 2.89 -5.43
CA GLY A 125 33.69 2.11 -4.29
C GLY A 125 32.59 1.12 -4.70
N LEU A 126 31.69 1.51 -5.61
CA LEU A 126 30.66 0.61 -6.14
C LEU A 126 31.28 -0.56 -6.91
N PHE A 127 32.32 -0.31 -7.72
CA PHE A 127 33.08 -1.37 -8.41
C PHE A 127 33.80 -2.31 -7.44
N ALA A 128 34.20 -1.83 -6.27
CA ALA A 128 34.87 -2.65 -5.26
C ALA A 128 33.91 -3.60 -4.54
N VAL A 129 32.65 -3.22 -4.32
CA VAL A 129 31.68 -4.06 -3.58
C VAL A 129 30.83 -4.95 -4.48
N SER A 130 30.89 -4.75 -5.79
CA SER A 130 30.11 -5.46 -6.80
C SER A 130 30.82 -6.73 -7.33
N GLY A 131 31.49 -7.48 -6.46
CA GLY A 131 32.01 -8.81 -6.78
C GLY A 131 30.87 -9.81 -7.08
N TRP A 132 31.18 -10.84 -7.87
CA TRP A 132 30.26 -11.95 -8.14
C TRP A 132 30.93 -13.28 -7.82
N GLU A 133 30.11 -14.29 -7.52
CA GLU A 133 30.59 -15.66 -7.34
C GLU A 133 31.06 -16.24 -8.67
N ARG A 134 32.23 -16.90 -8.69
CA ARG A 134 32.87 -17.38 -9.94
C ARG A 134 31.99 -18.30 -10.79
N ASP A 135 31.11 -19.07 -10.16
CA ASP A 135 30.24 -20.04 -10.84
C ASP A 135 28.83 -19.50 -11.16
N ASN A 136 28.56 -18.23 -10.84
CA ASN A 136 27.25 -17.60 -11.06
C ASN A 136 27.29 -16.66 -12.29
N SER A 137 27.04 -17.23 -13.47
CA SER A 137 27.04 -16.48 -14.74
C SER A 137 25.95 -15.40 -14.82
N GLU A 138 24.78 -15.63 -14.22
CA GLU A 138 23.69 -14.64 -14.19
C GLU A 138 24.07 -13.41 -13.36
N GLN A 139 24.66 -13.62 -12.18
CA GLN A 139 25.17 -12.55 -11.33
C GLN A 139 26.33 -11.80 -12.01
N ARG A 140 27.25 -12.53 -12.67
CA ARG A 140 28.33 -11.91 -13.46
C ARG A 140 27.76 -10.98 -14.53
N ASP A 141 26.82 -11.47 -15.32
CA ASP A 141 26.26 -10.73 -16.46
C ASP A 141 25.49 -9.49 -15.97
N ALA A 142 24.71 -9.62 -14.89
CA ALA A 142 24.01 -8.50 -14.27
C ALA A 142 24.97 -7.43 -13.72
N THR A 143 26.05 -7.85 -13.05
CA THR A 143 27.06 -6.92 -12.53
C THR A 143 27.84 -6.23 -13.64
N CYS A 144 28.23 -6.95 -14.70
CA CYS A 144 28.91 -6.35 -15.84
C CYS A 144 28.02 -5.33 -16.57
N LEU A 145 26.71 -5.58 -16.65
CA LEU A 145 25.75 -4.61 -17.17
C LEU A 145 25.68 -3.36 -16.27
N LEU A 146 25.62 -3.54 -14.95
CA LEU A 146 25.65 -2.44 -13.98
C LEU A 146 26.91 -1.58 -14.17
N HIS A 147 28.08 -2.21 -14.30
CA HIS A 147 29.34 -1.52 -14.58
C HIS A 147 29.30 -0.74 -15.89
N ALA A 148 28.80 -1.34 -16.98
CA ALA A 148 28.65 -0.65 -18.26
C ALA A 148 27.80 0.61 -18.14
N ARG A 149 26.66 0.53 -17.44
CA ARG A 149 25.77 1.67 -17.18
C ARG A 149 26.44 2.75 -16.35
N LEU A 150 27.15 2.38 -15.28
CA LEU A 150 27.91 3.32 -14.46
C LEU A 150 29.00 4.04 -15.26
N LEU A 151 29.78 3.31 -16.07
CA LEU A 151 30.82 3.88 -16.93
C LEU A 151 30.24 4.87 -17.93
N ARG A 152 29.11 4.53 -18.56
CA ARG A 152 28.40 5.39 -19.51
C ARG A 152 27.83 6.64 -18.83
N ALA A 153 27.11 6.49 -17.71
CA ALA A 153 26.51 7.60 -16.99
C ALA A 153 27.55 8.58 -16.43
N CYS A 154 28.66 8.05 -15.91
CA CYS A 154 29.81 8.84 -15.49
C CYS A 154 30.71 9.27 -16.65
N ARG A 155 30.37 9.03 -17.92
CA ARG A 155 31.14 9.41 -19.12
C ARG A 155 32.63 9.00 -19.03
N LEU A 156 32.89 7.82 -18.48
CA LEU A 156 34.21 7.20 -18.40
C LEU A 156 34.49 6.33 -19.64
N ALA A 157 33.45 5.79 -20.24
CA ALA A 157 33.51 5.07 -21.50
C ALA A 157 32.38 5.53 -22.44
N ASP A 158 32.67 5.54 -23.73
CA ASP A 158 31.70 5.76 -24.80
C ASP A 158 31.36 4.41 -25.45
N GLY A 159 30.12 4.26 -25.90
CA GLY A 159 29.65 3.05 -26.59
C GLY A 159 28.28 2.59 -26.13
N ASP A 160 27.82 1.54 -26.79
CA ASP A 160 26.62 0.80 -26.40
C ASP A 160 26.87 -0.03 -25.12
N GLU A 161 25.83 -0.20 -24.31
CA GLU A 161 25.90 -0.88 -23.02
C GLU A 161 26.26 -2.36 -23.16
N ASP A 162 25.74 -3.04 -24.18
CA ASP A 162 26.05 -4.44 -24.42
C ASP A 162 27.53 -4.63 -24.78
N THR A 163 28.06 -3.75 -25.63
CA THR A 163 29.47 -3.77 -26.02
C THR A 163 30.39 -3.54 -24.83
N LEU A 164 30.06 -2.57 -23.97
CA LEU A 164 30.81 -2.29 -22.75
C LEU A 164 30.73 -3.46 -21.76
N ARG A 165 29.56 -4.06 -21.60
CA ARG A 165 29.33 -5.24 -20.75
C ARG A 165 30.22 -6.41 -21.15
N HIS A 166 30.23 -6.79 -22.43
CA HIS A 166 31.06 -7.91 -22.92
C HIS A 166 32.56 -7.60 -22.81
N THR A 167 32.95 -6.36 -23.12
CA THR A 167 34.34 -5.90 -23.00
C THR A 167 34.82 -5.97 -21.55
N TRP A 168 33.96 -5.58 -20.61
CA TRP A 168 34.26 -5.61 -19.18
C TRP A 168 34.40 -7.05 -18.66
N ALA A 169 33.44 -7.93 -18.99
CA ALA A 169 33.48 -9.34 -18.62
C ALA A 169 34.78 -10.01 -19.12
N THR A 170 35.13 -9.80 -20.38
CA THR A 170 36.36 -10.37 -20.99
C THR A 170 37.63 -9.87 -20.29
N ALA A 171 37.69 -8.60 -19.94
CA ALA A 171 38.87 -8.01 -19.30
C ALA A 171 39.09 -8.55 -17.87
N VAL A 172 38.03 -8.63 -17.07
CA VAL A 172 38.10 -9.18 -15.71
C VAL A 172 38.46 -10.67 -15.74
N GLU A 173 37.87 -11.44 -16.67
CA GLU A 173 38.22 -12.86 -16.86
C GLU A 173 39.68 -13.05 -17.29
N GLY A 174 40.20 -12.15 -18.14
CA GLY A 174 41.61 -12.12 -18.52
C GLY A 174 42.53 -12.00 -17.31
N ARG A 175 42.23 -11.07 -16.38
CA ARG A 175 43.00 -10.91 -15.13
C ARG A 175 42.90 -12.08 -14.19
N LEU A 176 41.74 -12.73 -14.11
CA LEU A 176 41.56 -13.92 -13.28
C LEU A 176 42.38 -15.12 -13.78
N LYS A 177 42.71 -15.17 -15.08
CA LYS A 177 43.51 -16.23 -15.72
C LYS A 177 45.01 -15.96 -15.69
N ASP A 178 45.45 -14.75 -15.36
CA ASP A 178 46.86 -14.34 -15.41
C ASP A 178 47.44 -14.10 -13.99
N PRO A 179 47.98 -15.14 -13.32
CA PRO A 179 48.46 -15.05 -11.94
C PRO A 179 49.83 -14.33 -11.78
N ALA A 180 50.39 -13.76 -12.86
CA ALA A 180 51.79 -13.33 -12.91
C ALA A 180 52.05 -11.82 -12.63
N GLY A 181 51.04 -11.04 -12.23
CA GLY A 181 51.19 -9.61 -11.93
C GLY A 181 51.50 -9.31 -10.47
N ASP A 182 52.79 -9.32 -10.10
CA ASP A 182 53.43 -8.72 -8.92
C ASP A 182 52.77 -8.85 -7.53
N GLY A 183 53.30 -9.77 -6.71
CA GLY A 183 53.33 -9.57 -5.25
C GLY A 183 53.10 -10.80 -4.37
N ALA A 184 54.14 -11.63 -4.22
CA ALA A 184 54.34 -12.64 -3.17
C ALA A 184 53.37 -13.83 -3.14
N GLY A 185 53.93 -15.01 -3.48
CA GLY A 185 53.30 -16.31 -3.24
C GLY A 185 52.82 -16.45 -1.81
N ARG A 186 51.50 -16.53 -1.67
CA ARG A 186 50.85 -17.22 -0.56
C ARG A 186 50.00 -18.30 -1.20
N GLU A 187 50.35 -19.55 -0.95
CA GLU A 187 49.37 -20.64 -0.99
C GLU A 187 48.22 -20.22 -0.07
N TRP A 188 47.12 -19.75 -0.68
CA TRP A 188 45.88 -19.44 0.02
C TRP A 188 44.93 -20.60 -0.23
N ASP A 189 44.79 -21.39 0.83
CA ASP A 189 43.90 -22.54 0.96
C ASP A 189 42.45 -22.17 0.62
N GLY A 190 41.88 -22.90 -0.34
CA GLY A 190 40.51 -23.42 -0.34
C GLY A 190 39.27 -22.52 -0.43
N ASP A 191 39.27 -21.26 0.07
CA ASP A 191 37.99 -20.63 0.48
C ASP A 191 37.83 -19.14 0.11
N ARG A 192 38.49 -18.65 -0.96
CA ARG A 192 38.47 -17.22 -1.36
C ARG A 192 38.18 -16.97 -2.85
N GLY A 193 37.07 -17.50 -3.37
CA GLY A 193 36.63 -17.21 -4.74
C GLY A 193 36.35 -15.73 -5.01
N ASP A 194 35.71 -15.04 -4.06
CA ASP A 194 35.11 -13.71 -4.27
C ASP A 194 36.10 -12.55 -4.11
N GLY A 195 37.08 -12.68 -3.21
CA GLY A 195 38.13 -11.66 -3.03
C GLY A 195 39.00 -11.48 -4.28
N ALA A 196 39.23 -12.56 -5.03
CA ALA A 196 39.99 -12.52 -6.28
C ALA A 196 39.23 -11.79 -7.41
N VAL A 197 37.89 -11.97 -7.48
CA VAL A 197 37.05 -11.25 -8.45
C VAL A 197 37.03 -9.76 -8.15
N THR A 198 36.79 -9.40 -6.88
CA THR A 198 36.86 -8.01 -6.39
C THR A 198 38.19 -7.36 -6.74
N GLY A 199 39.32 -8.02 -6.45
CA GLY A 199 40.65 -7.53 -6.79
C GLY A 199 40.84 -7.29 -8.29
N ALA A 200 40.37 -8.21 -9.13
CA ALA A 200 40.46 -8.08 -10.59
C ALA A 200 39.60 -6.92 -11.13
N VAL A 201 38.38 -6.73 -10.62
CA VAL A 201 37.50 -5.61 -11.00
C VAL A 201 38.12 -4.27 -10.62
N VAL A 202 38.64 -4.14 -9.40
CA VAL A 202 39.28 -2.92 -8.93
C VAL A 202 40.57 -2.63 -9.72
N ALA A 203 41.39 -3.64 -9.98
CA ALA A 203 42.61 -3.49 -10.78
C ALA A 203 42.29 -3.03 -12.22
N GLU A 204 41.29 -3.63 -12.86
CA GLU A 204 40.84 -3.23 -14.21
C GLU A 204 40.34 -1.79 -14.25
N TYR A 205 39.52 -1.40 -13.27
CA TYR A 205 39.05 -0.01 -13.14
C TYR A 205 40.22 0.95 -12.92
N ALA A 206 41.15 0.58 -12.03
CA ALA A 206 42.25 1.44 -11.64
C ALA A 206 43.21 1.71 -12.81
N GLU A 207 43.51 0.68 -13.61
CA GLU A 207 44.38 0.80 -14.78
C GLU A 207 43.78 1.68 -15.87
N ARG A 208 42.46 1.56 -16.12
CA ARG A 208 41.79 2.33 -17.19
C ARG A 208 41.45 3.77 -16.81
N TYR A 209 41.02 4.00 -15.56
CA TYR A 209 40.36 5.26 -15.19
C TYR A 209 41.02 6.01 -14.03
N GLY A 210 41.91 5.38 -13.25
CA GLY A 210 42.65 6.01 -12.15
C GLY A 210 41.79 6.41 -10.93
N PRO A 211 41.87 5.69 -9.79
CA PRO A 211 40.98 5.90 -8.65
C PRO A 211 41.58 6.83 -7.58
N GLY A 212 42.48 7.75 -7.96
CA GLY A 212 43.28 8.57 -7.03
C GLY A 212 42.47 9.26 -5.93
N PRO A 213 41.43 10.05 -6.28
CA PRO A 213 40.57 10.73 -5.30
C PRO A 213 39.85 9.77 -4.36
N ALA A 214 39.36 8.63 -4.88
CA ALA A 214 38.69 7.62 -4.08
C ALA A 214 39.64 6.95 -3.09
N ARG A 215 40.84 6.55 -3.53
CA ARG A 215 41.84 5.93 -2.65
C ARG A 215 42.24 6.84 -1.49
N GLU A 216 42.47 8.13 -1.76
CA GLU A 216 42.77 9.09 -0.72
C GLU A 216 41.60 9.27 0.26
N TRP A 217 40.37 9.37 -0.27
CA TRP A 217 39.18 9.56 0.55
C TRP A 217 38.88 8.35 1.44
N TYR A 218 38.87 7.15 0.88
CA TYR A 218 38.62 5.92 1.65
C TYR A 218 39.76 5.63 2.63
N GLY A 219 41.02 5.85 2.23
CA GLY A 219 42.19 5.64 3.09
C GLY A 219 42.14 6.43 4.41
N ARG A 220 41.57 7.65 4.40
CA ARG A 220 41.38 8.47 5.61
C ARG A 220 40.29 7.95 6.55
N ARG A 221 39.42 7.06 6.07
CA ARG A 221 38.24 6.57 6.80
C ARG A 221 38.47 5.20 7.44
N PHE A 222 39.36 4.39 6.88
CA PHE A 222 39.76 3.13 7.49
C PHE A 222 40.53 3.37 8.81
N PRO A 223 40.39 2.47 9.80
CA PRO A 223 41.12 2.59 11.06
C PRO A 223 42.64 2.45 10.85
N PRO A 224 43.48 2.98 11.76
CA PRO A 224 44.95 3.03 11.65
C PRO A 224 45.70 1.68 11.58
N GLY A 225 45.00 0.55 11.45
CA GLY A 225 45.56 -0.79 11.27
C GLY A 225 45.48 -1.33 9.84
N ALA A 226 44.84 -0.59 8.93
CA ALA A 226 44.76 -0.90 7.50
C ALA A 226 45.87 -0.24 6.67
N ASP A 227 46.84 0.41 7.34
CA ASP A 227 47.89 1.20 6.73
C ASP A 227 48.74 0.34 5.76
N GLY A 228 48.78 0.74 4.48
CA GLY A 228 49.56 0.08 3.43
C GLY A 228 48.78 -0.89 2.55
N GLN A 229 47.51 -1.20 2.85
CA GLN A 229 46.62 -1.90 1.92
C GLN A 229 45.90 -0.90 0.99
N ASP A 230 45.59 -1.31 -0.24
CA ASP A 230 44.71 -0.52 -1.10
C ASP A 230 43.30 -0.49 -0.48
N PRO A 231 42.74 0.69 -0.16
CA PRO A 231 41.46 0.78 0.54
C PRO A 231 40.27 0.28 -0.30
N LEU A 232 40.38 0.23 -1.63
CA LEU A 232 39.26 -0.22 -2.48
C LEU A 232 39.06 -1.76 -2.42
N PRO A 233 40.07 -2.61 -2.65
CA PRO A 233 39.91 -4.05 -2.44
C PRO A 233 39.48 -4.39 -1.00
N LEU A 234 40.03 -3.69 0.00
CA LEU A 234 39.67 -3.88 1.41
C LEU A 234 38.18 -3.57 1.68
N LEU A 235 37.64 -2.51 1.07
CA LEU A 235 36.22 -2.18 1.15
C LEU A 235 35.35 -3.33 0.61
N GLY A 236 35.74 -3.90 -0.53
CA GLY A 236 35.05 -5.05 -1.12
C GLY A 236 35.13 -6.30 -0.25
N GLU A 237 36.30 -6.60 0.32
CA GLU A 237 36.48 -7.71 1.27
C GLU A 237 35.58 -7.54 2.51
N TRP A 238 35.54 -6.35 3.12
CA TRP A 238 34.71 -6.07 4.29
C TRP A 238 33.22 -6.17 3.97
N PHE A 239 32.81 -5.75 2.78
CA PHE A 239 31.43 -5.91 2.33
C PHE A 239 31.01 -7.38 2.25
N GLN A 240 31.86 -8.26 1.71
CA GLN A 240 31.57 -9.69 1.59
C GLN A 240 31.64 -10.45 2.91
N GLN A 241 32.45 -10.00 3.87
CA GLN A 241 32.53 -10.61 5.21
C GLN A 241 31.23 -10.49 6.03
N GLY A 242 30.34 -9.54 5.69
CA GLY A 242 29.07 -9.34 6.38
C GLY A 242 29.20 -8.68 7.76
N GLY A 243 28.10 -8.66 8.51
CA GLY A 243 28.04 -8.08 9.87
C GLY A 243 28.55 -6.64 9.96
N ASP A 244 29.29 -6.33 11.02
CA ASP A 244 29.84 -4.99 11.29
C ASP A 244 30.74 -4.45 10.15
N TYR A 245 31.44 -5.35 9.44
CA TYR A 245 32.29 -4.97 8.30
C TYR A 245 31.47 -4.49 7.11
N ARG A 246 30.34 -5.15 6.84
CA ARG A 246 29.39 -4.73 5.82
C ARG A 246 28.73 -3.41 6.20
N ASP A 247 28.33 -3.25 7.47
CA ASP A 247 27.76 -1.98 7.95
C ASP A 247 28.73 -0.81 7.75
N PHE A 248 30.02 -1.01 8.03
CA PHE A 248 31.06 -0.01 7.75
C PHE A 248 31.17 0.30 6.25
N ALA A 249 31.19 -0.73 5.39
CA ALA A 249 31.31 -0.57 3.95
C ALA A 249 30.10 0.21 3.39
N GLU A 250 28.89 -0.17 3.77
CA GLU A 250 27.63 0.48 3.38
C GLU A 250 27.58 1.94 3.87
N GLN A 251 28.00 2.20 5.11
CA GLN A 251 28.11 3.57 5.63
C GLN A 251 29.13 4.40 4.85
N SER A 252 30.24 3.80 4.45
CA SER A 252 31.29 4.47 3.67
C SER A 252 30.86 4.76 2.23
N LEU A 253 30.09 3.87 1.60
CA LEU A 253 29.45 4.12 0.30
C LEU A 253 28.42 5.25 0.37
N MET A 254 27.56 5.28 1.40
CA MET A 254 26.63 6.38 1.60
C MET A 254 27.36 7.72 1.81
N ALA A 255 28.40 7.74 2.63
CA ALA A 255 29.19 8.95 2.84
C ALA A 255 29.89 9.41 1.54
N ALA A 256 30.41 8.49 0.73
CA ALA A 256 30.98 8.80 -0.59
C ALA A 256 29.94 9.38 -1.56
N PHE A 257 28.72 8.84 -1.58
CA PHE A 257 27.61 9.36 -2.36
C PHE A 257 27.30 10.81 -2.02
N LEU A 258 27.13 11.12 -0.73
CA LEU A 258 26.78 12.47 -0.28
C LEU A 258 27.95 13.45 -0.49
N HIS A 259 29.19 12.99 -0.33
CA HIS A 259 30.40 13.76 -0.64
C HIS A 259 30.43 14.18 -2.12
N ASP A 260 30.22 13.26 -3.05
CA ASP A 260 30.23 13.55 -4.49
C ASP A 260 29.08 14.49 -4.91
N ILE A 261 27.89 14.33 -4.30
CA ILE A 261 26.77 15.27 -4.50
C ILE A 261 27.14 16.67 -4.00
N ALA A 262 27.68 16.78 -2.78
CA ALA A 262 28.07 18.08 -2.22
C ALA A 262 29.17 18.75 -3.05
N ALA A 263 30.16 17.97 -3.51
CA ALA A 263 31.26 18.45 -4.35
C ALA A 263 30.79 18.95 -5.72
N SER A 264 29.63 18.48 -6.21
CA SER A 264 29.03 18.93 -7.48
C SER A 264 28.46 20.35 -7.42
N TYR A 265 28.13 20.86 -6.23
CA TYR A 265 27.57 22.20 -6.01
C TYR A 265 28.59 23.15 -5.38
N GLY A 266 29.29 23.90 -6.22
CA GLY A 266 30.24 24.93 -5.80
C GLY A 266 29.57 26.20 -5.24
N ARG A 267 30.39 27.12 -4.72
CA ARG A 267 29.93 28.41 -4.14
C ARG A 267 29.09 29.25 -5.12
N LEU A 268 29.44 29.23 -6.41
CA LEU A 268 28.72 29.97 -7.46
C LEU A 268 27.32 29.41 -7.71
N GLN A 269 27.14 28.09 -7.70
CA GLN A 269 25.85 27.43 -7.88
C GLN A 269 24.91 27.71 -6.70
N ARG A 270 25.47 27.67 -5.48
CA ARG A 270 24.74 28.05 -4.26
C ARG A 270 24.29 29.51 -4.32
N TRP A 271 25.16 30.41 -4.76
CA TRP A 271 24.79 31.82 -4.99
C TRP A 271 23.69 31.95 -6.05
N ASN A 272 23.84 31.26 -7.18
CA ASN A 272 22.90 31.29 -8.29
C ASN A 272 21.56 30.61 -7.99
N ARG A 273 21.37 30.03 -6.79
CA ARG A 273 20.17 29.30 -6.36
C ARG A 273 19.77 28.24 -7.40
N GLU A 274 20.76 27.50 -7.91
CA GLU A 274 20.53 26.41 -8.87
C GLU A 274 19.76 25.27 -8.18
N PRO A 275 18.66 24.74 -8.75
CA PRO A 275 17.79 23.77 -8.08
C PRO A 275 18.53 22.56 -7.50
N TRP A 276 18.06 22.08 -6.35
CA TRP A 276 18.63 20.91 -5.70
C TRP A 276 18.26 19.61 -6.40
N PRO A 277 19.19 18.63 -6.45
CA PRO A 277 18.90 17.32 -7.01
C PRO A 277 17.79 16.63 -6.20
N LEU A 278 16.94 15.88 -6.89
CA LEU A 278 15.77 15.23 -6.33
C LEU A 278 15.86 13.72 -6.50
N VAL A 279 15.81 13.00 -5.38
CA VAL A 279 15.72 11.54 -5.34
C VAL A 279 14.33 11.14 -4.91
N LEU A 280 13.69 10.30 -5.73
CA LEU A 280 12.38 9.74 -5.52
C LEU A 280 12.53 8.24 -5.26
N LEU A 281 12.36 7.82 -4.01
CA LEU A 281 12.55 6.42 -3.59
C LEU A 281 11.19 5.77 -3.30
N ASP A 282 10.74 4.88 -4.15
CA ASP A 282 9.47 4.18 -3.98
C ASP A 282 9.67 2.90 -3.15
N ASP A 283 8.69 2.57 -2.31
CA ASP A 283 8.64 1.37 -1.48
C ASP A 283 9.83 1.18 -0.53
N ALA A 284 10.25 2.27 0.13
CA ALA A 284 11.36 2.29 1.09
C ALA A 284 11.14 1.48 2.38
N HIS A 285 10.02 0.77 2.51
CA HIS A 285 9.73 -0.14 3.62
C HIS A 285 10.44 -1.49 3.48
N HIS A 286 10.85 -1.87 2.26
CA HIS A 286 11.72 -3.03 2.05
C HIS A 286 13.12 -2.80 2.61
N ALA A 287 13.85 -3.89 2.88
CA ALA A 287 15.13 -3.88 3.58
C ALA A 287 16.14 -2.88 3.00
N ALA A 288 16.41 -2.93 1.69
CA ALA A 288 17.37 -2.02 1.05
C ALA A 288 16.97 -0.54 1.14
N GLY A 289 15.65 -0.25 1.08
CA GLY A 289 15.12 1.09 1.26
C GLY A 289 15.28 1.60 2.69
N ARG A 290 15.01 0.75 3.69
CA ARG A 290 15.25 1.05 5.11
C ARG A 290 16.71 1.34 5.38
N THR A 291 17.61 0.47 4.92
CA THR A 291 19.06 0.66 5.04
C THR A 291 19.51 1.97 4.39
N PHE A 292 19.02 2.28 3.19
CA PHE A 292 19.34 3.54 2.51
C PHE A 292 18.91 4.77 3.34
N LEU A 293 17.67 4.79 3.83
CA LEU A 293 17.16 5.90 4.63
C LEU A 293 17.89 6.02 5.97
N ASP A 294 18.14 4.90 6.65
CA ASP A 294 18.86 4.87 7.93
C ASP A 294 20.28 5.42 7.80
N LEU A 295 21.03 4.99 6.78
CA LEU A 295 22.38 5.48 6.53
C LEU A 295 22.41 6.95 6.16
N LEU A 296 21.47 7.41 5.33
CA LEU A 296 21.32 8.83 4.98
C LEU A 296 21.04 9.69 6.22
N LEU A 297 20.07 9.26 7.05
CA LEU A 297 19.67 9.97 8.25
C LEU A 297 20.77 9.95 9.32
N LYS A 298 21.47 8.82 9.50
CA LYS A 298 22.65 8.70 10.39
C LYS A 298 23.76 9.66 9.95
N ASN A 299 24.04 9.76 8.65
CA ASN A 299 25.05 10.68 8.15
C ASN A 299 24.65 12.15 8.37
N ARG A 300 23.38 12.50 8.15
CA ARG A 300 22.84 13.83 8.48
C ARG A 300 22.82 14.09 10.00
N ALA A 301 22.77 13.07 10.85
CA ALA A 301 22.77 13.28 12.29
C ALA A 301 24.17 13.62 12.86
N LEU A 302 25.24 13.44 12.08
CA LEU A 302 26.61 13.68 12.54
C LEU A 302 26.83 15.15 12.94
N PRO A 303 27.44 15.43 14.12
CA PRO A 303 27.66 16.79 14.61
C PRO A 303 28.58 17.63 13.73
N GLU A 304 29.63 16.99 13.18
CA GLU A 304 30.59 17.59 12.28
C GLU A 304 30.42 16.94 10.91
N ARG A 305 29.78 17.67 9.99
CA ARG A 305 29.69 17.28 8.58
C ARG A 305 30.75 18.05 7.82
N ALA A 306 31.71 17.34 7.23
CA ALA A 306 32.71 17.97 6.37
C ALA A 306 32.06 18.62 5.14
N ASP A 307 30.98 18.01 4.64
CA ASP A 307 30.24 18.44 3.47
C ASP A 307 28.74 18.56 3.80
N HIS A 308 28.15 19.71 3.48
CA HIS A 308 26.70 19.87 3.48
C HIS A 308 26.16 19.50 2.10
N GLU A 309 25.57 18.32 2.00
CA GLU A 309 24.86 17.90 0.81
C GLU A 309 23.48 18.55 0.75
N GLU A 310 23.14 19.13 -0.39
CA GLU A 310 21.83 19.74 -0.61
C GLU A 310 20.98 18.82 -1.48
N LEU A 311 20.78 17.57 -1.02
CA LEU A 311 20.01 16.52 -1.70
C LEU A 311 18.58 16.46 -1.16
N VAL A 312 17.58 16.65 -2.02
CA VAL A 312 16.17 16.46 -1.65
C VAL A 312 15.80 15.00 -1.86
N VAL A 313 15.28 14.36 -0.81
CA VAL A 313 14.81 12.96 -0.88
C VAL A 313 13.34 12.92 -0.51
N VAL A 314 12.52 12.40 -1.43
CA VAL A 314 11.12 12.06 -1.20
C VAL A 314 10.98 10.56 -1.34
N ALA A 315 10.71 9.88 -0.23
CA ALA A 315 10.55 8.44 -0.17
C ALA A 315 9.09 8.07 0.09
N THR A 316 8.65 6.88 -0.34
CA THR A 316 7.34 6.34 0.02
C THR A 316 7.49 5.10 0.90
N ARG A 317 6.52 4.89 1.79
CA ARG A 317 6.47 3.71 2.68
C ARG A 317 5.03 3.18 2.75
N LEU A 318 4.89 1.85 2.71
CA LEU A 318 3.62 1.19 2.98
C LEU A 318 3.32 1.23 4.48
N GLY A 319 2.05 1.50 4.82
CA GLY A 319 1.61 1.63 6.21
C GLY A 319 1.99 2.96 6.82
N GLU A 320 2.05 3.02 8.16
CA GLU A 320 2.45 4.23 8.87
C GLU A 320 3.94 4.23 9.26
N LEU A 321 4.33 5.27 10.00
CA LEU A 321 5.66 5.38 10.58
C LEU A 321 5.82 4.34 11.71
N PRO A 322 7.00 3.69 11.85
CA PRO A 322 7.31 2.87 13.02
C PRO A 322 7.15 3.65 14.33
N GLU A 323 6.72 2.97 15.40
CA GLU A 323 6.59 3.58 16.73
C GLU A 323 7.93 4.02 17.30
N ASP A 324 9.05 3.39 16.90
CA ASP A 324 10.40 3.69 17.38
C ASP A 324 10.99 5.01 16.82
N ASP A 325 10.31 5.68 15.88
CA ASP A 325 10.76 6.93 15.24
C ASP A 325 10.31 8.20 16.00
N ASP A 326 10.49 8.23 17.32
CA ASP A 326 10.05 9.34 18.21
C ASP A 326 10.54 10.74 17.80
N GLY A 327 11.67 10.82 17.09
CA GLY A 327 12.25 12.08 16.61
C GLY A 327 11.57 12.63 15.35
N ALA A 328 10.83 11.80 14.60
CA ALA A 328 10.23 12.19 13.34
C ALA A 328 9.08 13.17 13.53
N ILE A 329 8.97 14.14 12.63
CA ILE A 329 7.85 15.10 12.66
C ILE A 329 6.78 14.60 11.69
N ARG A 330 5.58 14.32 12.21
CA ARG A 330 4.38 14.02 11.40
C ARG A 330 3.62 15.32 11.09
N ARG A 331 3.27 15.51 9.81
CA ARG A 331 2.44 16.63 9.34
C ARG A 331 1.39 16.14 8.37
N GLU A 332 0.15 16.53 8.61
CA GLU A 332 -0.92 16.26 7.66
C GLU A 332 -0.68 17.03 6.36
N LEU A 333 -1.23 16.50 5.27
CA LEU A 333 -1.01 17.06 3.94
C LEU A 333 -1.46 18.53 3.83
N VAL A 334 -2.54 18.92 4.53
CA VAL A 334 -3.03 20.31 4.53
C VAL A 334 -2.08 21.27 5.26
N ASP A 335 -1.33 20.78 6.24
CA ASP A 335 -0.46 21.63 7.07
C ASP A 335 0.82 22.02 6.33
N VAL A 336 1.26 21.18 5.36
CA VAL A 336 2.51 21.43 4.62
C VAL A 336 2.38 22.51 3.53
N VAL A 337 1.17 23.05 3.31
CA VAL A 337 0.92 24.07 2.27
C VAL A 337 1.76 25.33 2.50
N ARG A 338 1.80 25.84 3.73
CA ARG A 338 2.47 27.12 4.05
C ARG A 338 3.94 26.96 4.39
N SER A 339 4.26 25.96 5.20
CA SER A 339 5.63 25.59 5.60
C SER A 339 5.67 24.09 5.84
N SER A 340 6.84 23.48 5.78
CA SER A 340 7.02 22.08 6.15
C SER A 340 6.81 21.87 7.67
N GLY A 341 6.93 22.93 8.47
CA GLY A 341 6.80 22.88 9.92
C GLY A 341 7.80 21.93 10.58
N TRP A 342 8.90 21.64 9.88
CA TRP A 342 9.98 20.75 10.29
C TRP A 342 11.20 21.59 10.66
N GLU A 343 11.77 21.27 11.81
CA GLU A 343 13.07 21.74 12.25
C GLU A 343 13.71 20.57 13.00
N ARG A 344 15.00 20.29 12.77
CA ARG A 344 15.68 19.21 13.48
C ARG A 344 15.74 19.53 14.98
N ARG A 345 15.06 18.70 15.78
CA ARG A 345 15.11 18.75 17.25
C ARG A 345 15.89 17.54 17.77
N GLY A 346 17.14 17.76 18.16
CA GLY A 346 18.01 16.71 18.68
C GLY A 346 18.96 16.12 17.64
N ARG A 347 19.66 15.04 18.04
CA ARG A 347 20.72 14.38 17.26
C ARG A 347 20.37 12.95 16.86
N THR A 348 19.14 12.50 17.10
CA THR A 348 18.70 11.19 16.63
C THR A 348 18.57 11.21 15.09
N PRO A 349 18.88 10.11 14.39
CA PRO A 349 18.67 10.04 12.94
C PRO A 349 17.23 10.36 12.54
N SER A 350 16.24 9.84 13.28
CA SER A 350 14.80 10.04 13.04
C SER A 350 14.36 11.50 13.09
N ALA A 351 15.08 12.38 13.80
CA ALA A 351 14.84 13.83 13.78
C ALA A 351 15.00 14.47 12.39
N GLY A 352 15.66 13.77 11.46
CA GLY A 352 15.80 14.16 10.06
C GLY A 352 14.58 13.88 9.18
N LEU A 353 13.53 13.25 9.73
CA LEU A 353 12.40 12.77 8.97
C LEU A 353 11.17 13.70 9.10
N LEU A 354 10.54 13.97 7.96
CA LEU A 354 9.23 14.60 7.86
C LEU A 354 8.25 13.58 7.27
N ALA A 355 7.41 12.99 8.11
CA ALA A 355 6.38 12.05 7.68
C ALA A 355 5.11 12.79 7.25
N VAL A 356 4.65 12.54 6.02
CA VAL A 356 3.45 13.14 5.44
C VAL A 356 2.49 12.01 5.01
N PRO A 357 1.51 11.63 5.85
CA PRO A 357 0.52 10.63 5.48
C PRO A 357 -0.36 11.14 4.33
N LEU A 358 -0.64 10.26 3.38
CA LEU A 358 -1.60 10.52 2.32
C LEU A 358 -3.02 10.34 2.87
N ALA A 359 -3.75 11.45 2.99
CA ALA A 359 -5.13 11.43 3.42
C ALA A 359 -6.06 10.80 2.36
N PRO A 360 -7.15 10.14 2.75
CA PRO A 360 -8.25 9.77 1.85
C PRO A 360 -8.82 11.00 1.13
N LEU A 361 -9.45 10.77 -0.03
CA LEU A 361 -10.14 11.82 -0.79
C LEU A 361 -11.42 12.24 -0.06
N SER A 362 -11.64 13.55 0.05
CA SER A 362 -12.89 14.09 0.56
C SER A 362 -14.03 13.95 -0.47
N ARG A 363 -15.28 14.18 -0.05
CA ARG A 363 -16.41 14.23 -0.98
C ARG A 363 -16.23 15.31 -2.06
N ASP A 364 -15.61 16.43 -1.71
CA ASP A 364 -15.36 17.54 -2.63
C ASP A 364 -14.30 17.18 -3.67
N ASP A 365 -13.37 16.27 -3.36
CA ASP A 365 -12.39 15.74 -4.31
C ASP A 365 -13.02 14.73 -5.30
N ILE A 366 -14.12 14.06 -4.91
CA ILE A 366 -14.80 13.04 -5.72
C ILE A 366 -15.69 13.67 -6.79
N LEU A 367 -16.32 14.80 -6.51
CA LEU A 367 -17.22 15.46 -7.46
C LEU A 367 -16.54 15.79 -8.81
N PRO A 368 -15.33 16.37 -8.85
CA PRO A 368 -14.59 16.58 -10.09
C PRO A 368 -14.29 15.31 -10.88
N LEU A 369 -14.11 14.16 -10.21
CA LEU A 369 -13.85 12.88 -10.86
C LEU A 369 -15.08 12.32 -11.58
N LEU A 370 -16.29 12.66 -11.13
CA LEU A 370 -17.56 12.24 -11.74
C LEU A 370 -18.10 13.24 -12.77
N VAL A 371 -17.59 14.47 -12.77
CA VAL A 371 -18.03 15.53 -13.69
C VAL A 371 -16.84 16.23 -14.35
N PRO A 372 -15.88 15.51 -14.96
CA PRO A 372 -14.69 16.14 -15.55
C PRO A 372 -15.06 17.06 -16.71
N ASN A 373 -16.12 16.73 -17.46
CA ASN A 373 -16.77 17.54 -18.49
C ASN A 373 -18.24 17.15 -18.48
N ARG A 374 -19.17 18.05 -18.09
CA ARG A 374 -20.60 17.76 -17.81
C ARG A 374 -21.15 16.58 -18.66
N PRO A 375 -21.56 15.45 -18.04
CA PRO A 375 -22.05 14.31 -18.79
C PRO A 375 -23.32 14.68 -19.58
N ALA A 376 -23.49 14.06 -20.74
CA ALA A 376 -24.66 14.28 -21.61
C ALA A 376 -25.99 13.92 -20.92
N ARG A 377 -25.94 13.10 -19.87
CA ARG A 377 -27.05 12.77 -18.98
C ARG A 377 -26.74 13.17 -17.54
N PRO A 378 -27.72 13.66 -16.78
CA PRO A 378 -27.52 13.94 -15.37
C PRO A 378 -27.20 12.64 -14.63
N LEU A 379 -26.10 12.66 -13.87
CA LEU A 379 -25.78 11.59 -12.93
C LEU A 379 -26.77 11.61 -11.77
N HIS A 380 -26.99 10.45 -11.15
CA HIS A 380 -27.79 10.37 -9.94
C HIS A 380 -27.15 11.23 -8.83
N PRO A 381 -27.91 12.12 -8.16
CA PRO A 381 -27.37 13.18 -7.31
C PRO A 381 -26.54 12.66 -6.13
N TYR A 382 -26.79 11.43 -5.70
CA TYR A 382 -26.11 10.81 -4.55
C TYR A 382 -24.91 9.93 -4.90
N LEU A 383 -24.50 9.83 -6.18
CA LEU A 383 -23.40 8.95 -6.58
C LEU A 383 -22.07 9.30 -5.89
N ALA A 384 -21.72 10.59 -5.79
CA ALA A 384 -20.49 11.00 -5.10
C ALA A 384 -20.50 10.59 -3.62
N SER A 385 -21.65 10.73 -2.95
CA SER A 385 -21.81 10.31 -1.56
C SER A 385 -21.75 8.80 -1.40
N ALA A 386 -22.35 8.05 -2.33
CA ALA A 386 -22.35 6.59 -2.33
C ALA A 386 -20.94 6.03 -2.57
N VAL A 387 -20.20 6.57 -3.54
CA VAL A 387 -18.79 6.24 -3.79
C VAL A 387 -17.97 6.52 -2.53
N HIS A 388 -18.11 7.71 -1.92
CA HIS A 388 -17.38 8.04 -0.70
C HIS A 388 -17.74 7.12 0.47
N SER A 389 -19.02 6.79 0.67
CA SER A 389 -19.45 5.88 1.75
C SER A 389 -18.91 4.47 1.54
N LEU A 390 -18.82 4.01 0.29
CA LEU A 390 -18.29 2.70 -0.04
C LEU A 390 -16.76 2.62 0.07
N THR A 391 -16.05 3.66 -0.39
CA THR A 391 -14.58 3.66 -0.46
C THR A 391 -13.90 4.29 0.75
N GLY A 392 -14.63 5.01 1.59
CA GLY A 392 -14.04 5.86 2.62
C GLY A 392 -13.13 6.97 2.05
N GLY A 393 -13.26 7.29 0.76
CA GLY A 393 -12.34 8.20 0.06
C GLY A 393 -11.06 7.54 -0.46
N HIS A 394 -10.93 6.22 -0.38
CA HIS A 394 -9.74 5.51 -0.83
C HIS A 394 -9.41 5.80 -2.32
N PRO A 395 -8.26 6.44 -2.65
CA PRO A 395 -8.00 6.99 -3.99
C PRO A 395 -8.11 5.99 -5.14
N ALA A 396 -7.48 4.81 -5.02
CA ALA A 396 -7.56 3.79 -6.07
C ALA A 396 -8.99 3.28 -6.30
N ALA A 397 -9.72 2.97 -5.22
CA ALA A 397 -11.11 2.52 -5.29
C ALA A 397 -12.03 3.58 -5.88
N THR A 398 -11.94 4.81 -5.39
CA THR A 398 -12.69 5.96 -5.89
C THR A 398 -12.44 6.19 -7.38
N THR A 399 -11.18 6.17 -7.83
CA THR A 399 -10.83 6.45 -9.23
C THR A 399 -11.39 5.39 -10.17
N VAL A 400 -11.27 4.10 -9.82
CA VAL A 400 -11.81 3.00 -10.65
C VAL A 400 -13.34 3.05 -10.70
N LEU A 401 -14.00 3.28 -9.55
CA LEU A 401 -15.47 3.38 -9.52
C LEU A 401 -15.97 4.59 -10.31
N CYS A 402 -15.34 5.76 -10.15
CA CYS A 402 -15.74 6.95 -10.93
C CYS A 402 -15.55 6.71 -12.43
N ALA A 403 -14.44 6.08 -12.85
CA ALA A 403 -14.21 5.72 -14.24
C ALA A 403 -15.28 4.74 -14.78
N ALA A 404 -15.64 3.72 -13.98
CA ALA A 404 -16.67 2.76 -14.36
C ALA A 404 -18.08 3.39 -14.44
N VAL A 405 -18.39 4.35 -13.56
CA VAL A 405 -19.64 5.13 -13.60
C VAL A 405 -19.72 5.95 -14.90
N LEU A 406 -18.62 6.63 -15.26
CA LEU A 406 -18.54 7.41 -16.49
C LEU A 406 -18.69 6.52 -17.74
N ASP A 407 -17.98 5.39 -17.79
CA ASP A 407 -18.08 4.43 -18.90
C ASP A 407 -19.49 3.85 -19.06
N ALA A 408 -20.14 3.44 -17.96
CA ALA A 408 -21.52 2.95 -17.99
C ALA A 408 -22.51 4.03 -18.46
N THR A 409 -22.30 5.28 -18.04
CA THR A 409 -23.13 6.43 -18.45
C THR A 409 -22.95 6.74 -19.93
N GLU A 410 -21.73 6.67 -20.45
CA GLU A 410 -21.43 6.81 -21.89
C GLU A 410 -22.10 5.72 -22.72
N ARG A 411 -22.20 4.50 -22.19
CA ARG A 411 -22.97 3.38 -22.79
C ARG A 411 -24.49 3.52 -22.63
N GLY A 412 -24.97 4.59 -22.00
CA GLY A 412 -26.40 4.87 -21.83
C GLY A 412 -27.08 4.10 -20.70
N VAL A 413 -26.31 3.43 -19.83
CA VAL A 413 -26.80 2.69 -18.67
C VAL A 413 -26.99 3.66 -17.50
N GLY A 414 -28.16 3.65 -16.86
CA GLY A 414 -28.40 4.40 -15.64
C GLY A 414 -27.67 3.75 -14.46
N VAL A 415 -26.84 4.52 -13.75
CA VAL A 415 -26.09 4.01 -12.59
C VAL A 415 -26.74 4.46 -11.30
N GLU A 416 -27.20 3.50 -10.50
CA GLU A 416 -27.74 3.72 -9.17
C GLU A 416 -26.66 3.44 -8.09
N PRO A 417 -26.70 4.14 -6.94
CA PRO A 417 -25.78 3.91 -5.81
C PRO A 417 -25.58 2.44 -5.42
N ARG A 418 -26.64 1.64 -5.43
CA ARG A 418 -26.60 0.22 -5.08
C ARG A 418 -25.87 -0.67 -6.09
N GLY A 419 -25.78 -0.23 -7.34
CA GLY A 419 -25.16 -0.98 -8.43
C GLY A 419 -23.66 -0.74 -8.58
N LEU A 420 -23.03 0.08 -7.71
CA LEU A 420 -21.64 0.51 -7.90
C LEU A 420 -20.64 -0.64 -8.02
N LEU A 421 -20.81 -1.72 -7.23
CA LEU A 421 -19.93 -2.89 -7.26
C LEU A 421 -20.28 -3.91 -8.36
N GLU A 422 -21.45 -3.78 -8.99
CA GLU A 422 -21.89 -4.62 -10.11
C GLU A 422 -21.42 -4.04 -11.46
N LEU A 423 -20.77 -2.87 -11.45
CA LEU A 423 -20.23 -2.23 -12.64
C LEU A 423 -19.06 -3.03 -13.24
N THR A 424 -18.83 -2.78 -14.52
CA THR A 424 -17.66 -3.26 -15.26
C THR A 424 -16.77 -2.10 -15.66
N THR A 425 -15.47 -2.36 -15.74
CA THR A 425 -14.51 -1.43 -16.34
C THR A 425 -14.74 -1.37 -17.85
N LYS A 426 -14.09 -0.40 -18.51
CA LYS A 426 -14.13 -0.24 -19.97
C LYS A 426 -13.68 -1.50 -20.72
N GLU A 427 -12.78 -2.28 -20.13
CA GLU A 427 -12.29 -3.56 -20.66
C GLU A 427 -13.28 -4.73 -20.43
N GLY A 428 -14.45 -4.47 -19.83
CA GLY A 428 -15.47 -5.47 -19.54
C GLY A 428 -15.21 -6.33 -18.29
N ARG A 429 -14.18 -6.02 -17.51
CA ARG A 429 -13.86 -6.74 -16.26
C ARG A 429 -14.69 -6.20 -15.10
N ALA A 430 -15.02 -7.04 -14.11
CA ALA A 430 -15.73 -6.59 -12.92
C ALA A 430 -14.88 -5.58 -12.12
N VAL A 431 -15.49 -4.51 -11.60
CA VAL A 431 -14.75 -3.50 -10.82
C VAL A 431 -14.14 -4.09 -9.54
N THR A 432 -14.82 -5.05 -8.90
CA THR A 432 -14.33 -5.73 -7.69
C THR A 432 -13.05 -6.51 -7.95
N GLU A 433 -13.00 -7.26 -9.06
CA GLU A 433 -11.83 -8.02 -9.49
C GLU A 433 -10.62 -7.10 -9.73
N VAL A 434 -10.80 -6.02 -10.48
CA VAL A 434 -9.74 -5.05 -10.79
C VAL A 434 -9.26 -4.32 -9.53
N LEU A 435 -10.15 -4.02 -8.58
CA LEU A 435 -9.79 -3.39 -7.32
C LEU A 435 -9.02 -4.33 -6.40
N LEU A 436 -9.48 -5.56 -6.23
CA LEU A 436 -8.79 -6.55 -5.41
C LEU A 436 -7.41 -6.89 -6.00
N GLU A 437 -7.25 -6.92 -7.33
CA GLU A 437 -5.94 -7.08 -7.96
C GLU A 437 -4.94 -5.96 -7.62
N ARG A 438 -5.44 -4.73 -7.49
CA ARG A 438 -4.59 -3.56 -7.14
C ARG A 438 -4.28 -3.49 -5.66
N LEU A 439 -5.20 -3.95 -4.81
CA LEU A 439 -5.12 -3.86 -3.35
C LEU A 439 -4.45 -5.09 -2.72
N LEU A 440 -4.62 -6.26 -3.32
CA LEU A 440 -4.00 -7.54 -2.95
C LEU A 440 -3.31 -8.14 -4.19
N PRO A 441 -2.05 -7.71 -4.48
CA PRO A 441 -1.33 -8.11 -5.69
C PRO A 441 -1.06 -9.63 -5.75
N ASP A 442 -0.89 -10.29 -4.61
CA ASP A 442 -0.71 -11.74 -4.56
C ASP A 442 -2.04 -12.43 -4.88
N ARG A 443 -2.12 -13.00 -6.08
CA ARG A 443 -3.31 -13.74 -6.54
C ARG A 443 -3.68 -14.90 -5.62
N ARG A 444 -2.70 -15.65 -5.11
CA ARG A 444 -2.97 -16.82 -4.27
C ARG A 444 -3.62 -16.40 -2.96
N GLN A 445 -3.07 -15.35 -2.33
CA GLN A 445 -3.63 -14.80 -1.10
C GLN A 445 -4.98 -14.13 -1.33
N ARG A 446 -5.15 -13.41 -2.43
CA ARG A 446 -6.43 -12.81 -2.82
C ARG A 446 -7.54 -13.86 -3.00
N ASP A 447 -7.27 -14.94 -3.74
CA ASP A 447 -8.26 -15.99 -4.00
C ASP A 447 -8.66 -16.70 -2.69
N ARG A 448 -7.69 -16.87 -1.77
CA ARG A 448 -7.93 -17.41 -0.42
C ARG A 448 -8.76 -16.46 0.45
N LEU A 449 -8.34 -15.21 0.58
CA LEU A 449 -9.02 -14.18 1.36
C LEU A 449 -10.45 -13.94 0.88
N THR A 450 -10.70 -14.06 -0.43
CA THR A 450 -12.05 -13.93 -0.99
C THR A 450 -13.02 -14.89 -0.31
N LEU A 451 -12.66 -16.17 -0.18
CA LEU A 451 -13.51 -17.17 0.49
C LEU A 451 -13.49 -17.02 2.01
N LEU A 452 -12.31 -16.77 2.61
CA LEU A 452 -12.17 -16.67 4.06
C LEU A 452 -12.82 -15.41 4.67
N SER A 453 -12.97 -14.33 3.89
CA SER A 453 -13.64 -13.10 4.32
C SER A 453 -15.11 -13.31 4.72
N LEU A 454 -15.73 -14.43 4.29
CA LEU A 454 -17.07 -14.81 4.72
C LEU A 454 -17.08 -15.24 6.19
N ALA A 455 -15.96 -15.77 6.69
CA ALA A 455 -15.78 -16.06 8.10
C ALA A 455 -15.49 -14.75 8.85
N ARG A 456 -16.28 -14.47 9.88
CA ARG A 456 -16.25 -13.18 10.55
C ARG A 456 -15.04 -13.00 11.46
N ASP A 457 -14.56 -14.08 12.07
CA ASP A 457 -13.43 -14.10 13.00
C ASP A 457 -12.34 -15.07 12.53
N SER A 458 -11.14 -14.91 13.09
CA SER A 458 -9.98 -15.73 12.72
C SER A 458 -10.24 -17.22 12.97
N THR A 459 -10.91 -17.58 14.08
CA THR A 459 -11.20 -18.98 14.43
C THR A 459 -12.16 -19.63 13.43
N ALA A 460 -13.19 -18.91 12.97
CA ALA A 460 -14.11 -19.38 11.94
C ALA A 460 -13.42 -19.45 10.57
N ALA A 461 -12.49 -18.55 10.28
CA ALA A 461 -11.69 -18.58 9.06
C ALA A 461 -10.78 -19.81 9.02
N GLU A 462 -10.15 -20.17 10.15
CA GLU A 462 -9.36 -21.40 10.28
C GLU A 462 -10.22 -22.65 10.06
N ALA A 463 -11.39 -22.73 10.70
CA ALA A 463 -12.32 -23.83 10.53
C ALA A 463 -12.81 -23.94 9.07
N LEU A 464 -13.10 -22.81 8.42
CA LEU A 464 -13.50 -22.76 7.02
C LEU A 464 -12.35 -23.17 6.09
N ALA A 465 -11.12 -22.73 6.36
CA ALA A 465 -9.94 -23.12 5.58
C ALA A 465 -9.72 -24.64 5.62
N ALA A 466 -9.91 -25.26 6.79
CA ALA A 466 -9.86 -26.70 6.95
C ALA A 466 -10.99 -27.41 6.18
N HIS A 467 -12.22 -26.89 6.27
CA HIS A 467 -13.38 -27.43 5.56
C HIS A 467 -13.22 -27.41 4.04
N LEU A 468 -12.74 -26.28 3.49
CA LEU A 468 -12.53 -26.09 2.05
C LEU A 468 -11.31 -26.85 1.50
N ARG A 469 -10.62 -27.60 2.36
CA ARG A 469 -9.39 -28.33 2.02
C ARG A 469 -8.37 -27.42 1.34
N PHE A 470 -8.13 -26.30 2.02
CA PHE A 470 -6.85 -25.61 2.15
C PHE A 470 -5.58 -26.50 2.26
N GLN A 471 -5.55 -27.80 1.89
CA GLN A 471 -4.58 -28.88 2.25
C GLN A 471 -3.86 -29.55 1.03
N GLY A 472 -2.53 -29.53 0.95
CA GLY A 472 -1.70 -29.68 -0.28
C GLY A 472 -0.26 -29.13 -0.09
N PRO A 473 0.73 -29.56 -0.88
CA PRO A 473 2.17 -29.39 -0.57
C PRO A 473 2.73 -27.95 -0.70
N ASP A 474 1.99 -27.02 -1.32
CA ASP A 474 2.40 -25.62 -1.57
C ASP A 474 1.69 -24.60 -0.63
N GLN A 475 1.42 -24.99 0.61
CA GLN A 475 0.43 -24.28 1.43
C GLN A 475 0.96 -23.56 2.65
N LEU A 476 0.50 -22.32 2.76
CA LEU A 476 0.73 -21.46 3.90
C LEU A 476 -0.29 -21.79 5.02
N PRO A 477 0.14 -21.82 6.29
CA PRO A 477 -0.70 -22.21 7.43
C PRO A 477 -1.94 -21.30 7.61
N ALA A 478 -2.91 -21.68 8.44
CA ALA A 478 -4.20 -20.99 8.52
C ALA A 478 -4.07 -19.49 8.90
N ASN A 479 -3.12 -19.18 9.77
CA ASN A 479 -2.67 -17.84 10.17
C ASN A 479 -2.01 -17.02 9.05
N SER A 480 -1.61 -17.63 7.93
CA SER A 480 -0.95 -16.91 6.83
C SER A 480 -1.80 -15.84 6.17
N ALA A 481 -3.13 -15.91 6.29
CA ALA A 481 -4.01 -14.84 5.82
C ALA A 481 -3.88 -13.59 6.70
N THR A 482 -3.83 -13.78 8.03
CA THR A 482 -3.61 -12.71 9.01
C THR A 482 -2.19 -12.16 8.89
N ASP A 483 -1.18 -13.03 8.84
CA ASP A 483 0.23 -12.63 8.65
C ASP A 483 0.38 -11.80 7.36
N TYR A 484 -0.25 -12.24 6.27
CA TYR A 484 -0.26 -11.50 5.01
C TYR A 484 -0.94 -10.13 5.13
N LEU A 485 -2.10 -10.03 5.79
CA LEU A 485 -2.77 -8.74 6.00
C LEU A 485 -1.95 -7.79 6.86
N GLU A 486 -1.21 -8.30 7.85
CA GLU A 486 -0.30 -7.52 8.68
C GLU A 486 0.96 -7.07 7.90
N ASP A 487 1.57 -7.98 7.13
CA ASP A 487 2.71 -7.67 6.25
C ASP A 487 2.35 -6.63 5.18
N GLN A 488 1.14 -6.72 4.63
CA GLN A 488 0.60 -5.73 3.68
C GLN A 488 0.01 -4.49 4.38
N GLN A 489 0.14 -4.38 5.71
CA GLN A 489 -0.30 -3.23 6.52
C GLN A 489 -1.79 -2.92 6.38
N TRP A 490 -2.63 -3.91 6.09
CA TRP A 490 -4.09 -3.76 6.12
C TRP A 490 -4.64 -3.73 7.55
N GLN A 491 -3.93 -4.32 8.51
CA GLN A 491 -4.25 -4.31 9.93
C GLN A 491 -2.98 -4.44 10.80
N ARG A 492 -3.12 -4.27 12.12
CA ARG A 492 -2.03 -4.46 13.10
C ARG A 492 -2.49 -5.40 14.20
N LEU A 493 -1.74 -6.48 14.44
CA LEU A 493 -1.85 -7.39 15.59
C LEU A 493 -3.31 -7.77 15.88
N THR A 494 -3.87 -8.59 15.01
CA THR A 494 -5.29 -8.96 15.09
C THR A 494 -5.50 -9.95 16.23
N SER A 495 -6.37 -9.61 17.19
CA SER A 495 -6.80 -10.58 18.19
C SER A 495 -7.59 -11.71 17.53
N PRO A 496 -7.54 -12.97 18.00
CA PRO A 496 -8.33 -14.07 17.42
C PRO A 496 -9.85 -13.80 17.36
N ASP A 497 -10.35 -12.94 18.25
CA ASP A 497 -11.76 -12.56 18.38
C ASP A 497 -12.14 -11.36 17.49
N GLU A 498 -11.17 -10.73 16.81
CA GLU A 498 -11.39 -9.62 15.91
C GLU A 498 -11.75 -10.07 14.49
N PRO A 499 -12.34 -9.18 13.67
CA PRO A 499 -12.54 -9.45 12.25
C PRO A 499 -11.26 -9.93 11.56
N LEU A 500 -11.36 -11.01 10.77
CA LEU A 500 -10.22 -11.48 9.95
C LEU A 500 -9.67 -10.34 9.07
N VAL A 501 -10.57 -9.55 8.49
CA VAL A 501 -10.24 -8.35 7.70
C VAL A 501 -10.87 -7.15 8.41
N ALA A 502 -10.03 -6.31 9.03
CA ALA A 502 -10.50 -5.14 9.77
C ALA A 502 -10.90 -3.97 8.85
N ASP A 503 -10.27 -3.83 7.68
CA ASP A 503 -10.58 -2.76 6.73
C ASP A 503 -11.94 -2.98 6.05
N MET A 504 -12.85 -2.03 6.23
CA MET A 504 -14.23 -2.12 5.75
C MET A 504 -14.35 -2.14 4.22
N LEU A 505 -13.49 -1.41 3.51
CA LEU A 505 -13.50 -1.40 2.05
C LEU A 505 -13.05 -2.76 1.53
N LEU A 506 -11.93 -3.27 2.04
CA LEU A 506 -11.38 -4.56 1.65
C LEU A 506 -12.37 -5.69 1.95
N GLN A 507 -12.95 -5.70 3.15
CA GLN A 507 -13.98 -6.68 3.54
C GLN A 507 -15.19 -6.63 2.60
N THR A 508 -15.67 -5.43 2.26
CA THR A 508 -16.80 -5.28 1.32
C THR A 508 -16.47 -5.81 -0.07
N LEU A 509 -15.26 -5.52 -0.58
CA LEU A 509 -14.81 -5.99 -1.89
C LEU A 509 -14.66 -7.52 -1.93
N LEU A 510 -14.04 -8.11 -0.91
CA LEU A 510 -13.83 -9.56 -0.81
C LEU A 510 -15.16 -10.32 -0.72
N VAL A 511 -16.10 -9.85 0.11
CA VAL A 511 -17.43 -10.45 0.25
C VAL A 511 -18.22 -10.35 -1.06
N HIS A 512 -18.15 -9.20 -1.74
CA HIS A 512 -18.83 -9.04 -3.03
C HIS A 512 -18.21 -9.93 -4.12
N GLU A 513 -16.88 -10.07 -4.12
CA GLU A 513 -16.19 -10.95 -5.05
C GLU A 513 -16.50 -12.42 -4.77
N ALA A 514 -16.61 -12.82 -3.50
CA ALA A 514 -17.06 -14.15 -3.09
C ALA A 514 -18.49 -14.42 -3.58
N ARG A 515 -19.40 -13.45 -3.45
CA ARG A 515 -20.78 -13.53 -3.98
C ARG A 515 -20.82 -13.69 -5.51
N ARG A 516 -19.86 -13.08 -6.23
CA ARG A 516 -19.76 -13.19 -7.70
C ARG A 516 -19.24 -14.54 -8.14
N THR A 517 -18.22 -15.07 -7.45
CA THR A 517 -17.48 -16.28 -7.84
C THR A 517 -18.09 -17.57 -7.28
N SER A 518 -18.76 -17.53 -6.13
CA SER A 518 -19.33 -18.70 -5.44
C SER A 518 -20.74 -19.08 -5.93
N ARG A 519 -21.06 -18.77 -7.20
CA ARG A 519 -22.36 -19.06 -7.83
C ARG A 519 -22.47 -20.50 -8.36
N GLY A 520 -21.35 -21.21 -8.48
CA GLY A 520 -21.30 -22.60 -8.97
C GLY A 520 -21.77 -23.62 -7.92
N LEU A 521 -22.41 -24.71 -8.39
CA LEU A 521 -22.98 -25.77 -7.55
C LEU A 521 -22.05 -26.97 -7.31
N GLU A 522 -20.91 -27.06 -8.01
CA GLU A 522 -20.23 -28.37 -8.19
C GLU A 522 -19.00 -28.64 -7.29
N ASP A 523 -18.48 -27.68 -6.53
CA ASP A 523 -17.14 -27.82 -5.90
C ASP A 523 -17.08 -27.69 -4.36
N GLY A 524 -18.20 -27.79 -3.64
CA GLY A 524 -18.17 -27.61 -2.17
C GLY A 524 -17.99 -26.14 -1.72
N ARG A 525 -17.78 -25.24 -2.69
CA ARG A 525 -17.47 -23.80 -2.53
C ARG A 525 -18.67 -22.91 -2.86
N GLY A 526 -19.86 -23.49 -2.94
CA GLY A 526 -21.08 -22.75 -3.21
C GLY A 526 -21.42 -21.82 -2.04
N TRP A 527 -21.95 -20.63 -2.34
CA TRP A 527 -22.36 -19.64 -1.34
C TRP A 527 -23.21 -20.24 -0.21
N GLN A 528 -24.21 -21.04 -0.59
CA GLN A 528 -25.12 -21.71 0.35
C GLN A 528 -24.41 -22.70 1.28
N GLU A 529 -23.43 -23.43 0.76
CA GLU A 529 -22.70 -24.43 1.52
C GLU A 529 -21.76 -23.80 2.54
N ILE A 530 -21.04 -22.75 2.13
CA ILE A 530 -20.16 -21.99 3.03
C ILE A 530 -20.96 -21.36 4.17
N HIS A 531 -22.07 -20.68 3.86
CA HIS A 531 -22.92 -20.08 4.88
C HIS A 531 -23.59 -21.13 5.78
N ARG A 532 -23.97 -22.29 5.25
CA ARG A 532 -24.47 -23.41 6.06
C ARG A 532 -23.40 -23.94 7.03
N PHE A 533 -22.15 -24.10 6.56
CA PHE A 533 -21.04 -24.53 7.39
C PHE A 533 -20.78 -23.54 8.53
N LEU A 534 -20.63 -22.25 8.21
CA LEU A 534 -20.38 -21.20 9.19
C LEU A 534 -21.53 -21.09 10.20
N ARG A 535 -22.79 -21.18 9.76
CA ARG A 535 -23.95 -21.23 10.66
C ARG A 535 -23.83 -22.36 11.69
N ILE A 536 -23.49 -23.58 11.26
CA ILE A 536 -23.33 -24.74 12.16
C ILE A 536 -22.17 -24.50 13.13
N HIS A 537 -21.04 -23.99 12.64
CA HIS A 537 -19.87 -23.68 13.44
C HIS A 537 -20.17 -22.67 14.55
N HIS A 538 -20.86 -21.57 14.22
CA HIS A 538 -21.23 -20.57 15.22
C HIS A 538 -22.31 -21.06 16.19
N ALA A 539 -23.30 -21.83 15.72
CA ALA A 539 -24.32 -22.42 16.59
C ALA A 539 -23.72 -23.36 17.67
N GLN A 540 -22.60 -24.02 17.40
CA GLN A 540 -21.89 -24.86 18.37
C GLN A 540 -21.23 -24.07 19.50
N ARG A 541 -21.06 -22.74 19.36
CA ARG A 541 -20.49 -21.84 20.38
C ARG A 541 -21.54 -21.34 21.40
N GLY A 542 -22.80 -21.77 21.28
CA GLY A 542 -23.90 -21.35 22.17
C GLY A 542 -24.27 -19.87 22.00
N GLU A 543 -24.69 -19.21 23.08
CA GLU A 543 -25.14 -17.81 23.10
C GLU A 543 -24.15 -16.85 22.41
N SER A 544 -22.84 -17.07 22.59
CA SER A 544 -21.78 -16.24 21.97
C SER A 544 -21.76 -16.28 20.44
N GLY A 545 -22.29 -17.34 19.81
CA GLY A 545 -22.32 -17.53 18.36
C GLY A 545 -23.70 -17.36 17.72
N GLU A 546 -24.74 -17.06 18.50
CA GLU A 546 -26.11 -17.00 18.01
C GLU A 546 -26.30 -15.91 16.96
N ALA A 547 -25.81 -14.70 17.22
CA ALA A 547 -25.91 -13.58 16.29
C ALA A 547 -25.23 -13.87 14.94
N ASP A 548 -24.05 -14.52 14.95
CA ASP A 548 -23.39 -14.96 13.72
C ASP A 548 -24.16 -16.08 13.01
N ALA A 549 -24.74 -17.03 13.75
CA ALA A 549 -25.57 -18.09 13.16
C ALA A 549 -26.80 -17.50 12.44
N LEU A 550 -27.50 -16.53 13.05
CA LEU A 550 -28.60 -15.81 12.41
C LEU A 550 -28.14 -15.03 11.18
N ARG A 551 -27.01 -14.33 11.28
CA ARG A 551 -26.40 -13.61 10.14
C ARG A 551 -26.10 -14.54 8.97
N HIS A 552 -25.48 -15.70 9.21
CA HIS A 552 -25.18 -16.67 8.18
C HIS A 552 -26.44 -17.31 7.58
N THR A 553 -27.50 -17.48 8.39
CA THR A 553 -28.82 -17.93 7.93
C THR A 553 -29.46 -16.90 6.99
N LEU A 554 -29.39 -15.61 7.34
CA LEU A 554 -29.89 -14.53 6.49
C LEU A 554 -29.10 -14.40 5.18
N ALA A 555 -27.77 -14.52 5.26
CA ALA A 555 -26.89 -14.48 4.09
C ALA A 555 -27.12 -15.65 3.13
N ALA A 556 -27.52 -16.81 3.64
CA ALA A 556 -27.99 -17.94 2.84
C ALA A 556 -29.36 -17.67 2.17
N GLY A 557 -30.01 -16.54 2.45
CA GLY A 557 -31.31 -16.16 1.89
C GLY A 557 -32.50 -16.74 2.63
N ASN A 558 -32.30 -17.32 3.82
CA ASN A 558 -33.37 -17.89 4.64
C ASN A 558 -33.84 -16.87 5.70
N ALA A 559 -34.47 -15.79 5.24
CA ALA A 559 -34.98 -14.74 6.12
C ALA A 559 -36.10 -15.26 7.04
N GLU A 560 -36.95 -16.17 6.55
CA GLU A 560 -38.06 -16.77 7.29
C GLU A 560 -37.59 -17.45 8.58
N THR A 561 -36.50 -18.22 8.52
CA THR A 561 -35.95 -18.88 9.73
C THR A 561 -35.38 -17.88 10.73
N VAL A 562 -34.81 -16.77 10.27
CA VAL A 562 -34.29 -15.72 11.17
C VAL A 562 -35.44 -14.98 11.84
N VAL A 563 -36.50 -14.67 11.09
CA VAL A 563 -37.72 -14.04 11.64
C VAL A 563 -38.38 -14.94 12.66
N ALA A 564 -38.55 -16.24 12.35
CA ALA A 564 -39.14 -17.20 13.28
C ALA A 564 -38.33 -17.31 14.58
N ALA A 565 -37.00 -17.40 14.51
CA ALA A 565 -36.14 -17.46 15.69
C ALA A 565 -36.25 -16.19 16.55
N LEU A 566 -36.18 -14.99 15.93
CA LEU A 566 -36.30 -13.72 16.64
C LEU A 566 -37.70 -13.50 17.22
N ALA A 567 -38.75 -13.98 16.54
CA ALA A 567 -40.13 -13.89 17.04
C ALA A 567 -40.39 -14.86 18.18
N GLU A 568 -39.87 -16.10 18.09
CA GLU A 568 -39.93 -17.09 19.17
C GLU A 568 -39.25 -16.57 20.43
N GLU A 569 -38.02 -16.05 20.33
CA GLU A 569 -37.28 -15.46 21.45
C GLU A 569 -38.07 -14.30 22.10
N PHE A 570 -38.65 -13.41 21.28
CA PHE A 570 -39.49 -12.31 21.76
C PHE A 570 -40.75 -12.79 22.49
N GLN A 571 -41.30 -13.96 22.15
CA GLN A 571 -42.52 -14.48 22.77
C GLN A 571 -42.23 -15.32 24.01
N SER A 572 -41.13 -16.07 24.02
CA SER A 572 -40.81 -17.02 25.09
C SER A 572 -40.06 -16.38 26.26
N GLU A 573 -39.17 -15.42 25.99
CA GLU A 573 -38.26 -14.89 26.99
C GLU A 573 -38.94 -13.80 27.84
N GLN A 574 -38.61 -13.75 29.13
CA GLN A 574 -39.22 -12.80 30.08
C GLN A 574 -38.18 -11.95 30.81
N ASP A 575 -36.89 -12.31 30.76
CA ASP A 575 -35.81 -11.54 31.37
C ASP A 575 -35.63 -10.17 30.68
N GLU A 576 -35.41 -9.12 31.47
CA GLU A 576 -35.07 -7.78 30.98
C GLU A 576 -33.67 -7.74 30.35
N GLN A 577 -32.72 -8.56 30.84
CA GLN A 577 -31.36 -8.60 30.31
C GLN A 577 -31.31 -9.20 28.88
N ALA A 578 -32.24 -10.11 28.57
CA ALA A 578 -32.36 -10.70 27.23
C ALA A 578 -32.78 -9.69 26.15
N ALA A 579 -33.44 -8.58 26.53
CA ALA A 579 -33.82 -7.53 25.56
C ALA A 579 -32.59 -6.94 24.85
N GLY A 580 -31.48 -6.75 25.58
CA GLY A 580 -30.24 -6.24 25.02
C GLY A 580 -29.62 -7.23 24.02
N HIS A 581 -29.64 -8.51 24.35
CA HIS A 581 -29.18 -9.60 23.49
C HIS A 581 -30.02 -9.73 22.22
N TRP A 582 -31.35 -9.73 22.32
CA TRP A 582 -32.25 -9.77 21.16
C TRP A 582 -32.00 -8.60 20.20
N VAL A 583 -31.85 -7.39 20.74
CA VAL A 583 -31.54 -6.18 19.96
C VAL A 583 -30.17 -6.28 19.30
N LEU A 584 -29.16 -6.84 19.99
CA LEU A 584 -27.84 -7.13 19.43
C LEU A 584 -27.95 -8.12 18.26
N CYS A 585 -28.63 -9.26 18.47
CA CYS A 585 -28.84 -10.31 17.47
C CYS A 585 -29.55 -9.76 16.22
N LEU A 586 -30.64 -9.01 16.38
CA LEU A 586 -31.35 -8.37 15.28
C LEU A 586 -30.45 -7.39 14.51
N ARG A 587 -29.79 -6.46 15.22
CA ARG A 587 -28.89 -5.47 14.62
C ARG A 587 -27.78 -6.15 13.83
N TYR A 588 -27.20 -7.20 14.40
CA TYR A 588 -26.04 -7.87 13.85
C TYR A 588 -26.41 -8.80 12.69
N ALA A 589 -27.52 -9.54 12.78
CA ALA A 589 -28.04 -10.35 11.68
C ALA A 589 -28.33 -9.49 10.44
N ALA A 590 -28.86 -8.28 10.63
CA ALA A 590 -29.11 -7.31 9.55
C ALA A 590 -27.84 -6.82 8.82
N THR A 591 -26.63 -7.14 9.29
CA THR A 591 -25.37 -6.88 8.57
C THR A 591 -24.99 -7.99 7.58
N ALA A 592 -25.84 -9.02 7.42
CA ALA A 592 -25.60 -10.12 6.51
C ALA A 592 -25.38 -9.61 5.07
N PRO A 593 -24.40 -10.18 4.34
CA PRO A 593 -24.29 -9.92 2.91
C PRO A 593 -25.53 -10.44 2.17
N THR A 594 -25.90 -9.77 1.09
CA THR A 594 -27.02 -10.22 0.27
C THR A 594 -26.66 -11.50 -0.49
N PRO A 595 -27.60 -12.45 -0.62
CA PRO A 595 -27.34 -13.66 -1.39
C PRO A 595 -27.07 -13.34 -2.87
N PRO A 596 -26.34 -14.20 -3.60
CA PRO A 596 -26.17 -14.06 -5.03
C PRO A 596 -27.50 -14.26 -5.75
N THR A 597 -27.73 -13.47 -6.82
CA THR A 597 -28.85 -13.69 -7.74
C THR A 597 -28.69 -15.08 -8.39
N PRO A 598 -29.69 -15.98 -8.33
CA PRO A 598 -29.62 -17.29 -8.95
C PRO A 598 -29.46 -17.18 -10.47
N PRO A 599 -28.75 -18.12 -11.12
CA PRO A 599 -28.58 -18.10 -12.58
C PRO A 599 -29.88 -18.30 -13.38
N ALA A 600 -30.97 -18.75 -12.74
CA ALA A 600 -32.25 -19.08 -13.38
C ALA A 600 -33.34 -18.00 -13.28
N GLY A 601 -33.07 -16.82 -12.73
CA GLY A 601 -34.08 -15.75 -12.70
C GLY A 601 -33.73 -14.55 -11.84
N ASP A 602 -34.45 -13.46 -12.10
CA ASP A 602 -34.41 -12.18 -11.40
C ASP A 602 -34.73 -12.39 -9.91
N TRP A 603 -33.72 -12.63 -9.07
CA TRP A 603 -33.87 -12.28 -7.67
C TRP A 603 -34.09 -10.77 -7.62
N ILE A 604 -35.33 -10.39 -7.37
CA ILE A 604 -35.71 -9.00 -7.14
C ILE A 604 -35.43 -8.74 -5.67
N ASP A 605 -34.56 -7.77 -5.39
CA ASP A 605 -34.34 -7.28 -4.03
C ASP A 605 -35.64 -6.65 -3.52
N GLU A 606 -36.45 -7.44 -2.81
CA GLU A 606 -37.75 -7.03 -2.28
C GLU A 606 -37.63 -6.39 -0.88
N ARG A 607 -36.42 -6.16 -0.36
CA ARG A 607 -36.23 -5.71 1.04
C ARG A 607 -36.98 -4.43 1.35
N THR A 608 -36.96 -3.46 0.44
CA THR A 608 -37.69 -2.20 0.60
C THR A 608 -39.20 -2.42 0.61
N GLN A 609 -39.73 -3.25 -0.30
CA GLN A 609 -41.16 -3.56 -0.37
C GLN A 609 -41.63 -4.32 0.87
N VAL A 610 -40.85 -5.30 1.36
CA VAL A 610 -41.15 -6.05 2.59
C VAL A 610 -41.12 -5.10 3.79
N ALA A 611 -40.06 -4.30 3.94
CA ALA A 611 -39.92 -3.37 5.07
C ALA A 611 -41.07 -2.36 5.18
N LEU A 612 -41.60 -1.90 4.04
CA LEU A 612 -42.73 -0.96 3.98
C LEU A 612 -44.10 -1.66 3.98
N GLY A 613 -44.15 -2.98 4.18
CA GLY A 613 -45.39 -3.77 4.32
C GLY A 613 -46.12 -4.05 3.01
N ALA A 614 -45.53 -3.76 1.84
CA ALA A 614 -46.17 -4.02 0.54
C ALA A 614 -46.39 -5.53 0.28
N HIS A 615 -45.70 -6.39 1.02
CA HIS A 615 -45.82 -7.84 0.94
C HIS A 615 -46.50 -8.49 2.15
N ASP A 616 -47.11 -7.72 3.07
CA ASP A 616 -47.78 -8.28 4.24
C ASP A 616 -48.88 -9.30 3.88
N GLY A 617 -49.54 -9.12 2.73
CA GLY A 617 -50.54 -10.06 2.22
C GLY A 617 -49.99 -11.43 1.79
N ARG A 618 -48.67 -11.54 1.54
CA ARG A 618 -47.99 -12.83 1.26
C ARG A 618 -47.69 -13.61 2.54
N TYR A 619 -47.80 -12.96 3.70
CA TYR A 619 -47.48 -13.49 5.02
C TYR A 619 -48.69 -13.42 5.96
N ALA A 620 -49.90 -13.56 5.41
CA ALA A 620 -51.15 -13.36 6.14
C ALA A 620 -51.39 -14.41 7.24
N GLU A 621 -50.74 -15.56 7.11
CA GLU A 621 -50.70 -16.67 8.06
C GLU A 621 -49.77 -16.45 9.25
N LEU A 622 -48.81 -15.51 9.14
CA LEU A 622 -47.91 -15.14 10.24
C LEU A 622 -48.65 -14.26 11.26
N ASP A 623 -48.27 -14.37 12.52
CA ASP A 623 -48.85 -13.51 13.55
C ASP A 623 -48.41 -12.03 13.40
N GLU A 624 -49.03 -11.12 14.17
CA GLU A 624 -48.69 -9.70 14.07
C GLU A 624 -47.27 -9.36 14.52
N ILE A 625 -46.68 -10.16 15.43
CA ILE A 625 -45.33 -9.97 15.96
C ILE A 625 -44.33 -10.42 14.89
N GLU A 626 -44.48 -11.62 14.33
CA GLU A 626 -43.67 -12.17 13.25
C GLU A 626 -43.64 -11.23 12.03
N ARG A 627 -44.79 -10.69 11.61
CA ARG A 627 -44.83 -9.71 10.51
C ARG A 627 -44.07 -8.44 10.85
N CYS A 628 -44.20 -7.93 12.07
CA CYS A 628 -43.46 -6.76 12.53
C CYS A 628 -41.95 -7.01 12.56
N VAL A 629 -41.51 -8.16 13.09
CA VAL A 629 -40.10 -8.59 13.08
C VAL A 629 -39.58 -8.74 11.65
N ASN A 630 -40.39 -9.28 10.74
CA ASN A 630 -40.03 -9.40 9.32
C ASN A 630 -39.78 -8.03 8.67
N ARG A 631 -40.71 -7.08 8.84
CA ARG A 631 -40.55 -5.70 8.32
C ARG A 631 -39.33 -5.01 8.92
N LEU A 632 -39.15 -5.13 10.24
CA LEU A 632 -38.03 -4.54 10.96
C LEU A 632 -36.68 -5.10 10.50
N LEU A 633 -36.56 -6.43 10.37
CA LEU A 633 -35.35 -7.09 9.89
C LEU A 633 -34.98 -6.59 8.48
N HIS A 634 -35.94 -6.54 7.56
CA HIS A 634 -35.69 -6.09 6.18
C HIS A 634 -35.35 -4.60 6.12
N ALA A 635 -35.98 -3.77 6.97
CA ALA A 635 -35.66 -2.35 7.07
C ALA A 635 -34.22 -2.15 7.54
N LEU A 636 -33.82 -2.85 8.60
CA LEU A 636 -32.46 -2.82 9.14
C LEU A 636 -31.44 -3.37 8.14
N TRP A 637 -31.78 -4.45 7.44
CA TRP A 637 -30.92 -5.08 6.45
C TRP A 637 -30.65 -4.15 5.26
N HIS A 638 -31.62 -3.30 4.91
CA HIS A 638 -31.47 -2.28 3.88
C HIS A 638 -30.59 -1.11 4.33
N VAL A 639 -30.88 -0.51 5.50
CA VAL A 639 -30.14 0.68 5.99
C VAL A 639 -28.72 0.38 6.45
N SER A 640 -28.40 -0.88 6.77
CA SER A 640 -27.06 -1.30 7.18
C SER A 640 -26.08 -1.42 6.01
N GLN A 641 -26.54 -1.31 4.76
CA GLN A 641 -25.68 -1.41 3.59
C GLN A 641 -24.85 -0.11 3.40
N PRO A 642 -23.52 -0.20 3.20
CA PRO A 642 -22.64 0.98 3.10
C PRO A 642 -23.04 1.97 1.99
N HIS A 643 -23.49 1.44 0.85
CA HIS A 643 -23.82 2.18 -0.37
C HIS A 643 -25.26 2.74 -0.39
N THR A 644 -26.12 2.31 0.53
CA THR A 644 -27.53 2.73 0.59
C THR A 644 -27.67 4.14 1.15
N GLU A 645 -28.58 4.94 0.61
CA GLU A 645 -28.92 6.24 1.17
C GLU A 645 -29.78 6.06 2.44
N PRO A 646 -29.62 6.89 3.47
CA PRO A 646 -30.56 6.93 4.59
C PRO A 646 -31.92 7.48 4.12
N ASP A 647 -32.73 6.64 3.49
CA ASP A 647 -34.10 6.94 3.11
C ASP A 647 -34.91 7.32 4.36
N PRO A 648 -35.50 8.54 4.41
CA PRO A 648 -36.32 8.98 5.52
C PRO A 648 -37.46 8.02 5.87
N ASP A 649 -38.09 7.42 4.85
CA ASP A 649 -39.23 6.51 5.05
C ASP A 649 -38.76 5.20 5.67
N MET A 650 -37.64 4.65 5.19
CA MET A 650 -37.03 3.46 5.80
C MET A 650 -36.57 3.71 7.23
N CYS A 651 -35.93 4.86 7.49
CA CYS A 651 -35.50 5.22 8.84
C CYS A 651 -36.70 5.40 9.78
N LYS A 652 -37.83 5.90 9.27
CA LYS A 652 -39.09 6.04 10.00
C LYS A 652 -39.69 4.67 10.31
N ALA A 653 -39.74 3.78 9.32
CA ALA A 653 -40.25 2.41 9.47
C ALA A 653 -39.53 1.65 10.60
N VAL A 654 -38.19 1.73 10.68
CA VAL A 654 -37.41 1.13 11.79
C VAL A 654 -37.93 1.58 13.17
N GLY A 655 -38.22 2.87 13.33
CA GLY A 655 -38.74 3.41 14.59
C GLY A 655 -40.18 3.00 14.88
N GLU A 656 -41.02 2.94 13.85
CA GLU A 656 -42.43 2.57 13.97
C GLU A 656 -42.61 1.10 14.35
N GLU A 657 -41.86 0.19 13.75
CA GLU A 657 -41.91 -1.24 14.10
C GLU A 657 -41.40 -1.50 15.53
N LEU A 658 -40.29 -0.86 15.94
CA LEU A 658 -39.81 -0.97 17.32
C LEU A 658 -40.80 -0.38 18.34
N ALA A 659 -41.45 0.74 18.01
CA ALA A 659 -42.49 1.34 18.85
C ALA A 659 -43.74 0.45 18.93
N PHE A 660 -44.03 -0.32 17.88
CA PHE A 660 -45.11 -1.30 17.88
C PHE A 660 -44.81 -2.50 18.80
N LEU A 661 -43.58 -3.02 18.80
CA LEU A 661 -43.16 -4.13 19.66
C LEU A 661 -43.05 -3.73 21.13
N SER A 662 -42.56 -2.52 21.40
CA SER A 662 -42.28 -2.02 22.76
C SER A 662 -43.42 -2.24 23.80
N PRO A 663 -44.70 -1.88 23.56
CA PRO A 663 -45.77 -2.11 24.54
C PRO A 663 -46.26 -3.56 24.64
N ARG A 664 -45.86 -4.43 23.71
CA ARG A 664 -46.32 -5.83 23.62
C ARG A 664 -45.47 -6.79 24.44
N HIS A 665 -44.29 -6.35 24.88
CA HIS A 665 -43.41 -7.11 25.78
C HIS A 665 -43.32 -6.43 27.16
N ARG A 666 -43.64 -7.17 28.23
CA ARG A 666 -43.74 -6.57 29.58
C ARG A 666 -42.40 -6.08 30.13
N SER A 667 -41.33 -6.84 29.92
CA SER A 667 -39.99 -6.53 30.44
C SER A 667 -39.10 -5.79 29.45
N TRP A 668 -39.38 -5.83 28.14
CA TRP A 668 -38.50 -5.24 27.12
C TRP A 668 -38.91 -3.83 26.69
N HIS A 669 -40.02 -3.32 27.25
CA HIS A 669 -40.62 -2.04 26.88
C HIS A 669 -39.62 -0.88 26.85
N ALA A 670 -38.79 -0.76 27.89
CA ALA A 670 -37.83 0.34 28.04
C ALA A 670 -36.72 0.29 26.98
N VAL A 671 -36.12 -0.88 26.77
CA VAL A 671 -35.03 -1.11 25.79
C VAL A 671 -35.55 -0.84 24.37
N LEU A 672 -36.66 -1.46 23.98
CA LEU A 672 -37.25 -1.28 22.65
C LEU A 672 -37.75 0.15 22.43
N GLY A 673 -38.33 0.78 23.45
CA GLY A 673 -38.77 2.17 23.39
C GLY A 673 -37.61 3.15 23.23
N GLN A 674 -36.44 2.86 23.81
CA GLN A 674 -35.23 3.65 23.61
C GLN A 674 -34.65 3.44 22.20
N ALA A 675 -34.57 2.19 21.73
CA ALA A 675 -34.14 1.87 20.38
C ALA A 675 -35.03 2.55 19.32
N ALA A 676 -36.36 2.53 19.50
CA ALA A 676 -37.33 3.18 18.61
C ALA A 676 -37.05 4.68 18.41
N ARG A 677 -36.49 5.37 19.41
CA ARG A 677 -36.12 6.79 19.33
C ARG A 677 -34.71 7.01 18.76
N SER A 678 -33.75 6.19 19.15
CA SER A 678 -32.33 6.40 18.83
C SER A 678 -31.93 5.86 17.46
N TRP A 679 -32.48 4.71 17.06
CA TRP A 679 -32.10 4.01 15.82
C TRP A 679 -32.44 4.79 14.54
N PRO A 680 -33.64 5.38 14.38
CA PRO A 680 -33.95 6.20 13.21
C PRO A 680 -32.99 7.38 13.01
N VAL A 681 -32.51 7.98 14.11
CA VAL A 681 -31.57 9.10 14.09
C VAL A 681 -30.16 8.64 13.75
N ALA A 682 -29.74 7.50 14.30
CA ALA A 682 -28.46 6.88 14.00
C ALA A 682 -28.38 6.43 12.54
N ALA A 683 -29.40 5.73 12.03
CA ALA A 683 -29.53 5.32 10.64
C ALA A 683 -29.48 6.52 9.69
N ARG A 684 -30.23 7.60 9.97
CA ARG A 684 -30.19 8.84 9.18
C ARG A 684 -28.81 9.47 9.08
N LYS A 685 -27.99 9.32 10.12
CA LYS A 685 -26.64 9.86 10.19
C LYS A 685 -25.56 8.85 9.76
N LYS A 686 -25.94 7.64 9.32
CA LYS A 686 -25.03 6.50 9.09
C LYS A 686 -24.08 6.26 10.26
N ARG A 687 -24.59 6.35 11.49
CA ARG A 687 -23.86 6.02 12.71
C ARG A 687 -24.22 4.61 13.17
N PRO A 688 -23.33 3.94 13.93
CA PRO A 688 -23.69 2.68 14.58
C PRO A 688 -25.00 2.81 15.37
N LEU A 689 -25.88 1.83 15.24
CA LEU A 689 -27.15 1.79 15.96
C LEU A 689 -26.86 1.44 17.43
N PRO A 690 -27.11 2.35 18.39
CA PRO A 690 -26.71 2.15 19.78
C PRO A 690 -27.54 1.04 20.43
N ILE A 691 -26.91 0.17 21.23
CA ILE A 691 -27.61 -0.81 22.05
C ILE A 691 -27.99 -0.12 23.35
N PRO A 692 -29.27 -0.04 23.72
CA PRO A 692 -29.65 0.55 25.01
C PRO A 692 -29.06 -0.27 26.17
N GLY A 693 -28.25 0.37 27.03
CA GLY A 693 -27.64 -0.27 28.20
C GLY A 693 -26.13 -0.47 28.11
N GLU A 694 -25.56 -0.35 26.90
CA GLU A 694 -24.15 -0.01 26.65
C GLU A 694 -23.96 1.51 26.62
#